data_AF-A0AA86W5F4-F1
#
_entry.id   AF-A0AA86W5F4-F1
#
_cell.length_a   1.000
_cell.length_b   1.000
_cell.length_c   1.000
_cell.angle_alpha   90.00
_cell.angle_beta   90.00
_cell.angle_gamma   90.00
#
_symmetry.space_group_name_H-M   'P 1'
#
loop_
_entity.id
_entity.type
_entity.pdbx_description
1 polymer ?
#
loop_
_entity_poly.entity_id
_entity_poly.type
_entity_poly.pdbx_seq_one_letter_code
_entity_poly.pdbx_strand_id
1 'polypeptide(L)'
;MAVGLEDDLYAGDGLTIGLMAMEKQVLIEILRRYTIFIHRDHVQIPIDSDDASWKERCSRRMKELEKRQFQSQDAASELLHKDLVGRKKVMVSELLNAVVENGNVDNFVDELERVCEGRKVPLKGVFDQATCAGDSLLHVAADKGRERIAELICCHFPELLIKRNVRGDTALHVAVRSKNSTIVKLILCHYAIEKRKHDGMRDKEMTREKNEFENTPLHEAVYSGDVGVVKEILHGDKDVVHCLNKSRRSPLYLGVVNGNVDILHLLLEVPFPAHQPLPLCFGNSPLHAAILERKPALIKEILKKKPELVYLRDEDEGTPLHYAAYIGYGEGFRILLENSFQKSDQTVFEGNKKGHLPIHLACKRGHVKVVKKFLQHKCNILHVAAENGRSKVVQYLLGNSKIDQSTINQKDNNGNTPLHLASINLFPKILYLFTQDKRTDLKLSNNSDLTAQDIIGLAMKEKITIRKFLARRVLKEAGVPSKVNDMLNSQHQEPLKLLSLNDLLNTFLVVATLMVTVTFAAAFTVPGGVYGPDAPNPKNRGMAVLADKALFWVFTTFNMTAMYSSVIACGLMLMALIFDHKLATRATILAMGCLVFAFLTVPVAFLAAVRLVVGNNYALALLITAIGVMYSFIILSGIFAFFPIGIHLLLFRQVGRVVLHIIIALLDYDDKPRDSSSQKENKDKND
;
A
#
# COMPACT_ATOMS: atom_id res chain seq x y z
N MET A 1 51.31 37.47 -18.68
CA MET A 1 52.59 38.16 -18.95
C MET A 1 52.64 38.40 -20.45
N ALA A 2 52.81 39.68 -20.84
CA ALA A 2 53.05 40.21 -22.20
C ALA A 2 51.97 39.93 -23.28
N VAL A 3 51.12 40.87 -23.73
CA VAL A 3 51.31 42.20 -24.36
C VAL A 3 51.79 42.12 -25.82
N GLY A 4 50.94 42.64 -26.71
CA GLY A 4 51.34 43.55 -27.79
C GLY A 4 51.35 42.97 -29.21
N LEU A 5 50.44 43.44 -30.06
CA LEU A 5 50.80 44.34 -31.17
C LEU A 5 49.55 44.93 -31.86
N GLU A 6 49.74 46.19 -32.21
CA GLU A 6 48.80 47.25 -32.58
C GLU A 6 48.33 47.21 -34.05
N ASP A 7 47.16 47.81 -34.26
CA ASP A 7 46.75 48.79 -35.28
C ASP A 7 47.45 48.82 -36.66
N ASP A 8 46.65 48.70 -37.72
CA ASP A 8 46.35 49.80 -38.66
C ASP A 8 45.67 49.29 -39.94
N LEU A 9 44.45 49.75 -40.24
CA LEU A 9 44.09 50.49 -41.46
C LEU A 9 42.56 50.65 -41.60
N TYR A 10 42.13 51.90 -41.49
CA TYR A 10 40.86 52.40 -42.04
C TYR A 10 40.90 52.36 -43.56
N ALA A 11 39.94 51.68 -44.21
CA ALA A 11 39.29 52.11 -45.44
C ALA A 11 38.21 51.11 -45.87
N GLY A 12 36.99 51.59 -46.09
CA GLY A 12 36.02 50.91 -46.96
C GLY A 12 34.65 50.64 -46.36
N ASP A 13 33.88 51.71 -46.15
CA ASP A 13 32.42 51.65 -46.18
C ASP A 13 31.97 50.89 -47.44
N GLY A 14 31.36 49.72 -47.26
CA GLY A 14 30.90 48.90 -48.39
C GLY A 14 30.31 47.54 -48.03
N LEU A 15 30.62 46.97 -46.87
CA LEU A 15 30.18 45.60 -46.54
C LEU A 15 28.97 45.50 -45.59
N THR A 16 28.62 46.56 -44.86
CA THR A 16 27.47 46.57 -43.93
C THR A 16 26.13 46.80 -44.61
N ILE A 17 26.12 47.31 -45.85
CA ILE A 17 24.88 47.45 -46.65
C ILE A 17 24.56 46.14 -47.41
N GLY A 18 25.55 45.26 -47.63
CA GLY A 18 25.36 43.97 -48.30
C GLY A 18 24.66 42.90 -47.44
N LEU A 19 24.94 42.86 -46.12
CA LEU A 19 24.32 41.86 -45.23
C LEU A 19 22.85 42.18 -44.90
N MET A 20 22.48 43.46 -44.76
CA MET A 20 21.08 43.84 -44.55
C MET A 20 20.22 43.65 -45.82
N ALA A 21 20.82 43.64 -47.01
CA ALA A 21 20.11 43.37 -48.25
C ALA A 21 19.80 41.87 -48.43
N MET A 22 20.70 40.97 -48.06
CA MET A 22 20.47 39.51 -48.16
C MET A 22 19.38 39.01 -47.22
N GLU A 23 19.31 39.50 -45.97
CA GLU A 23 18.23 39.09 -45.06
C GLU A 23 16.86 39.58 -45.52
N LYS A 24 16.77 40.77 -46.12
CA LYS A 24 15.52 41.29 -46.67
C LYS A 24 15.05 40.50 -47.91
N GLN A 25 15.99 40.05 -48.75
CA GLN A 25 15.65 39.30 -49.97
C GLN A 25 15.26 37.85 -49.67
N VAL A 26 15.88 37.21 -48.66
CA VAL A 26 15.45 35.90 -48.15
C VAL A 26 14.10 36.00 -47.43
N LEU A 27 13.85 37.07 -46.67
CA LEU A 27 12.55 37.29 -46.03
C LEU A 27 11.45 37.60 -47.07
N ILE A 28 11.76 38.32 -48.15
CA ILE A 28 10.83 38.57 -49.28
C ILE A 28 10.57 37.29 -50.09
N GLU A 29 11.54 36.39 -50.24
CA GLU A 29 11.34 35.11 -50.94
C GLU A 29 10.58 34.09 -50.09
N ILE A 30 10.76 34.12 -48.76
CA ILE A 30 9.93 33.37 -47.80
C ILE A 30 8.50 33.93 -47.76
N LEU A 31 8.34 35.26 -47.79
CA LEU A 31 7.03 35.90 -47.91
C LEU A 31 6.39 35.66 -49.29
N ARG A 32 7.15 35.59 -50.39
CA ARG A 32 6.65 35.19 -51.73
C ARG A 32 6.20 33.73 -51.75
N ARG A 33 6.94 32.80 -51.13
CA ARG A 33 6.52 31.40 -51.02
C ARG A 33 5.28 31.22 -50.12
N TYR A 34 5.09 32.06 -49.11
CA TYR A 34 3.86 32.05 -48.30
C TYR A 34 2.68 32.78 -48.96
N THR A 35 2.93 33.81 -49.78
CA THR A 35 1.87 34.57 -50.47
C THR A 35 1.37 33.86 -51.75
N ILE A 36 2.17 32.98 -52.35
CA ILE A 36 1.78 32.20 -53.55
C ILE A 36 0.85 31.01 -53.20
N PHE A 37 0.71 30.62 -51.93
CA PHE A 37 -0.20 29.52 -51.56
C PHE A 37 -1.64 29.96 -51.22
N ILE A 38 -1.98 31.25 -51.35
CA ILE A 38 -3.32 31.78 -51.02
C ILE A 38 -4.12 32.25 -52.25
N HIS A 39 -3.62 32.13 -53.50
CA HIS A 39 -4.44 32.45 -54.68
C HIS A 39 -4.45 31.34 -55.74
N ARG A 40 -5.63 30.72 -55.83
CA ARG A 40 -6.20 29.84 -56.88
C ARG A 40 -5.63 28.43 -57.01
N ASP A 41 -6.33 27.49 -56.39
CA ASP A 41 -7.10 26.52 -57.18
C ASP A 41 -8.53 26.42 -56.64
N HIS A 42 -9.48 26.63 -57.55
CA HIS A 42 -10.91 26.61 -57.28
C HIS A 42 -11.35 25.19 -56.93
N VAL A 43 -11.52 24.91 -55.64
CA VAL A 43 -12.57 24.00 -55.18
C VAL A 43 -13.59 24.87 -54.49
N GLN A 44 -14.75 25.03 -55.13
CA GLN A 44 -15.90 25.72 -54.56
C GLN A 44 -16.30 25.04 -53.25
N ILE A 45 -15.92 25.63 -52.13
CA ILE A 45 -16.57 25.44 -50.83
C ILE A 45 -17.33 26.75 -50.61
N PRO A 46 -18.66 26.72 -50.43
CA PRO A 46 -19.44 27.94 -50.26
C PRO A 46 -19.04 28.60 -48.94
N ILE A 47 -18.47 29.80 -49.03
CA ILE A 47 -18.23 30.68 -47.88
C ILE A 47 -19.56 31.40 -47.64
N ASP A 48 -20.29 31.01 -46.60
CA ASP A 48 -21.43 31.77 -46.13
C ASP A 48 -20.98 33.17 -45.67
N SER A 49 -21.66 34.20 -46.17
CA SER A 49 -21.30 35.62 -46.08
C SER A 49 -21.35 36.26 -44.68
N ASP A 50 -21.70 35.48 -43.64
CA ASP A 50 -21.99 36.02 -42.29
C ASP A 50 -20.80 35.98 -41.32
N ASP A 51 -19.75 35.19 -41.59
CA ASP A 51 -18.75 34.86 -40.56
C ASP A 51 -17.66 35.93 -40.36
N ALA A 52 -17.39 36.77 -41.37
CA ALA A 52 -16.47 37.92 -41.26
C ALA A 52 -17.18 39.21 -40.78
N SER A 53 -18.48 39.31 -41.03
CA SER A 53 -19.31 40.50 -40.77
C SER A 53 -19.44 40.82 -39.28
N TRP A 54 -19.66 39.80 -38.44
CA TRP A 54 -19.87 40.02 -37.01
C TRP A 54 -18.57 40.43 -36.29
N LYS A 55 -17.42 39.87 -36.65
CA LYS A 55 -16.13 40.16 -35.98
C LYS A 55 -15.78 41.64 -36.10
N GLU A 56 -15.89 42.18 -37.31
CA GLU A 56 -15.58 43.58 -37.56
C GLU A 56 -16.60 44.50 -36.89
N ARG A 57 -17.89 44.18 -37.01
CA ARG A 57 -18.99 44.93 -36.38
C ARG A 57 -18.84 44.99 -34.86
N CYS A 58 -18.76 43.84 -34.18
CA CYS A 58 -18.65 43.77 -32.73
C CYS A 58 -17.33 44.33 -32.22
N SER A 59 -16.22 44.13 -32.93
CA SER A 59 -14.93 44.71 -32.52
C SER A 59 -14.89 46.23 -32.63
N ARG A 60 -15.58 46.81 -33.63
CA ARG A 60 -15.73 48.26 -33.74
C ARG A 60 -16.50 48.83 -32.56
N ARG A 61 -17.62 48.21 -32.20
CA ARG A 61 -18.45 48.57 -31.04
C ARG A 61 -17.66 48.48 -29.72
N MET A 62 -16.92 47.39 -29.52
CA MET A 62 -16.04 47.21 -28.35
C MET A 62 -14.97 48.31 -28.24
N LYS A 63 -14.30 48.66 -29.35
CA LYS A 63 -13.31 49.76 -29.37
C LYS A 63 -13.95 51.13 -29.12
N GLU A 64 -15.17 51.34 -29.60
CA GLU A 64 -15.91 52.57 -29.34
C GLU A 64 -16.25 52.71 -27.85
N LEU A 65 -16.72 51.62 -27.23
CA LEU A 65 -16.98 51.57 -25.78
C LEU A 65 -15.72 51.75 -24.95
N GLU A 66 -14.59 51.19 -25.38
CA GLU A 66 -13.31 51.35 -24.68
C GLU A 66 -12.84 52.82 -24.67
N LYS A 67 -13.11 53.56 -25.76
CA LYS A 67 -12.78 55.00 -25.86
C LYS A 67 -13.70 55.89 -25.04
N ARG A 68 -14.92 55.44 -24.72
CA ARG A 68 -15.88 56.20 -23.91
C ARG A 68 -15.41 56.23 -22.45
N GLN A 69 -14.75 57.32 -22.08
CA GLN A 69 -14.46 57.62 -20.67
C GLN A 69 -15.72 58.19 -20.00
N PHE A 70 -16.31 57.43 -19.08
CA PHE A 70 -17.36 57.93 -18.21
C PHE A 70 -16.72 58.89 -17.19
N GLN A 71 -16.85 60.21 -17.39
CA GLN A 71 -16.37 61.20 -16.43
C GLN A 71 -17.12 61.06 -15.10
N SER A 72 -16.39 60.90 -14.00
CA SER A 72 -16.98 60.94 -12.65
C SER A 72 -17.42 62.36 -12.34
N GLN A 73 -18.70 62.64 -12.48
CA GLN A 73 -19.28 63.81 -11.83
C GLN A 73 -19.74 63.39 -10.43
N ASP A 74 -19.24 64.11 -9.44
CA ASP A 74 -19.53 64.11 -8.00
C ASP A 74 -18.56 63.33 -7.08
N ALA A 75 -17.97 64.05 -6.11
CA ALA A 75 -17.12 63.50 -5.04
C ALA A 75 -17.86 62.48 -4.14
N ALA A 76 -19.20 62.53 -4.10
CA ALA A 76 -20.04 61.50 -3.48
C ALA A 76 -20.03 60.19 -4.28
N SER A 77 -19.94 60.27 -5.62
CA SER A 77 -19.77 59.11 -6.48
C SER A 77 -18.40 58.49 -6.31
N GLU A 78 -17.34 59.27 -6.02
CA GLU A 78 -15.97 58.78 -5.79
C GLU A 78 -15.82 58.01 -4.46
N LEU A 79 -16.58 58.41 -3.44
CA LEU A 79 -16.72 57.68 -2.17
C LEU A 79 -17.55 56.40 -2.34
N LEU A 80 -18.64 56.46 -3.13
CA LEU A 80 -19.41 55.29 -3.54
C LEU A 80 -18.58 54.36 -4.45
N HIS A 81 -17.70 54.90 -5.28
CA HIS A 81 -16.83 54.18 -6.20
C HIS A 81 -15.71 53.47 -5.43
N LYS A 82 -15.19 54.06 -4.35
CA LYS A 82 -14.30 53.38 -3.39
C LYS A 82 -15.02 52.29 -2.59
N ASP A 83 -16.25 52.52 -2.15
CA ASP A 83 -17.06 51.50 -1.45
C ASP A 83 -17.50 50.34 -2.36
N LEU A 84 -17.78 50.61 -3.64
CA LEU A 84 -18.07 49.60 -4.67
C LEU A 84 -16.83 48.83 -5.12
N VAL A 85 -15.65 49.46 -5.09
CA VAL A 85 -14.37 48.78 -5.33
C VAL A 85 -13.98 47.89 -4.13
N GLY A 86 -14.45 48.20 -2.92
CA GLY A 86 -14.27 47.40 -1.70
C GLY A 86 -15.30 46.29 -1.49
N ARG A 87 -16.55 46.44 -1.94
CA ARG A 87 -17.54 45.35 -1.96
C ARG A 87 -17.20 44.40 -3.10
N LYS A 88 -17.08 43.09 -2.81
CA LYS A 88 -16.78 42.01 -3.78
C LYS A 88 -17.26 42.35 -5.20
N LYS A 89 -16.35 42.43 -6.18
CA LYS A 89 -16.62 42.69 -7.61
C LYS A 89 -17.45 41.54 -8.24
N VAL A 90 -18.68 41.36 -7.80
CA VAL A 90 -19.60 40.29 -8.23
C VAL A 90 -20.13 40.63 -9.62
N MET A 91 -20.04 39.67 -10.53
CA MET A 91 -20.51 39.78 -11.91
C MET A 91 -22.02 40.07 -11.99
N VAL A 92 -22.40 41.01 -12.85
CA VAL A 92 -23.79 41.37 -13.09
C VAL A 92 -24.58 40.19 -13.64
N SER A 93 -25.74 39.89 -13.04
CA SER A 93 -26.63 38.78 -13.42
C SER A 93 -27.13 38.88 -14.85
N GLU A 94 -27.41 40.09 -15.34
CA GLU A 94 -27.87 40.34 -16.72
C GLU A 94 -26.80 39.94 -17.75
N LEU A 95 -25.54 40.29 -17.48
CA LEU A 95 -24.42 39.94 -18.34
C LEU A 95 -24.09 38.45 -18.29
N LEU A 96 -24.22 37.84 -17.12
CA LEU A 96 -24.11 36.39 -16.95
C LEU A 96 -25.19 35.67 -17.77
N ASN A 97 -26.44 36.13 -17.71
CA ASN A 97 -27.56 35.57 -18.46
C ASN A 97 -27.39 35.75 -19.98
N ALA A 98 -26.83 36.87 -20.45
CA ALA A 98 -26.56 37.07 -21.87
C ALA A 98 -25.59 36.01 -22.45
N VAL A 99 -24.57 35.61 -21.68
CA VAL A 99 -23.64 34.54 -22.07
C VAL A 99 -24.28 33.15 -21.93
N VAL A 100 -25.06 32.94 -20.86
CA VAL A 100 -25.63 31.62 -20.53
C VAL A 100 -26.85 31.28 -21.41
N GLU A 101 -27.81 32.18 -21.54
CA GLU A 101 -29.12 31.91 -22.14
C GLU A 101 -29.18 32.29 -23.63
N ASN A 102 -28.65 33.46 -24.00
CA ASN A 102 -28.89 34.04 -25.33
C ASN A 102 -27.82 33.71 -26.36
N GLY A 103 -26.57 33.40 -25.97
CA GLY A 103 -25.51 32.79 -26.78
C GLY A 103 -25.05 33.54 -28.05
N ASN A 104 -25.77 34.57 -28.48
CA ASN A 104 -25.47 35.43 -29.63
C ASN A 104 -24.51 36.55 -29.21
N VAL A 105 -23.48 36.78 -30.02
CA VAL A 105 -22.46 37.81 -29.78
C VAL A 105 -23.06 39.20 -29.85
N ASP A 106 -23.95 39.46 -30.80
CA ASP A 106 -24.55 40.80 -30.93
C ASP A 106 -25.38 41.13 -29.68
N ASN A 107 -26.22 40.20 -29.20
CA ASN A 107 -26.98 40.37 -27.96
C ASN A 107 -26.05 40.54 -26.74
N PHE A 108 -24.91 39.84 -26.71
CA PHE A 108 -23.93 40.01 -25.64
C PHE A 108 -23.29 41.40 -25.66
N VAL A 109 -22.97 41.93 -26.85
CA VAL A 109 -22.44 43.29 -27.00
C VAL A 109 -23.51 44.34 -26.67
N ASP A 110 -24.76 44.14 -27.08
CA ASP A 110 -25.89 45.02 -26.73
C ASP A 110 -26.06 45.09 -25.20
N GLU A 111 -25.96 43.96 -24.52
CA GLU A 111 -26.04 43.91 -23.06
C GLU A 111 -24.82 44.54 -22.38
N LEU A 112 -23.61 44.37 -22.93
CA LEU A 112 -22.41 45.06 -22.46
C LEU A 112 -22.56 46.59 -22.57
N GLU A 113 -23.07 47.09 -23.70
CA GLU A 113 -23.36 48.51 -23.91
C GLU A 113 -24.35 49.03 -22.87
N ARG A 114 -25.47 48.31 -22.67
CA ARG A 114 -26.49 48.65 -21.68
C ARG A 114 -25.93 48.71 -20.25
N VAL A 115 -25.09 47.76 -19.87
CA VAL A 115 -24.47 47.72 -18.53
C VAL A 115 -23.45 48.85 -18.35
N CYS A 116 -22.62 49.13 -19.36
CA CYS A 116 -21.66 50.23 -19.33
C CYS A 116 -22.36 51.59 -19.25
N GLU A 117 -23.38 51.83 -20.07
CA GLU A 117 -24.13 53.09 -20.11
C GLU A 117 -25.03 53.27 -18.88
N GLY A 118 -25.76 52.24 -18.49
CA GLY A 118 -26.70 52.29 -17.37
C GLY A 118 -26.02 52.42 -16.01
N ARG A 119 -24.83 51.82 -15.83
CA ARG A 119 -24.09 51.85 -14.56
C ARG A 119 -22.91 52.82 -14.56
N LYS A 120 -22.62 53.46 -15.69
CA LYS A 120 -21.46 54.36 -15.90
C LYS A 120 -20.12 53.73 -15.51
N VAL A 121 -19.93 52.43 -15.78
CA VAL A 121 -18.71 51.69 -15.45
C VAL A 121 -17.85 51.53 -16.71
N PRO A 122 -16.54 51.81 -16.65
CA PRO A 122 -15.65 51.60 -17.81
C PRO A 122 -15.59 50.12 -18.18
N LEU A 123 -15.40 49.83 -19.48
CA LEU A 123 -15.41 48.46 -20.02
C LEU A 123 -14.43 47.52 -19.28
N LYS A 124 -13.22 48.00 -18.97
CA LYS A 124 -12.24 47.25 -18.16
C LYS A 124 -12.77 46.88 -16.78
N GLY A 125 -13.54 47.78 -16.15
CA GLY A 125 -14.18 47.54 -14.85
C GLY A 125 -15.28 46.48 -14.88
N VAL A 126 -15.92 46.26 -16.05
CA VAL A 126 -16.90 45.18 -16.26
C VAL A 126 -16.20 43.82 -16.36
N PHE A 127 -15.13 43.73 -17.16
CA PHE A 127 -14.35 42.49 -17.32
C PHE A 127 -13.49 42.13 -16.10
N ASP A 128 -13.24 43.08 -15.21
CA ASP A 128 -12.64 42.86 -13.89
C ASP A 128 -13.54 42.04 -12.95
N GLN A 129 -14.85 42.09 -13.15
CA GLN A 129 -15.83 41.38 -12.32
C GLN A 129 -15.69 39.87 -12.44
N ALA A 130 -16.09 39.17 -11.38
CA ALA A 130 -16.03 37.72 -11.33
C ALA A 130 -17.29 37.15 -10.67
N THR A 131 -17.63 35.91 -11.00
CA THR A 131 -18.71 35.20 -10.29
C THR A 131 -18.34 34.95 -8.82
N CYS A 132 -19.27 34.44 -8.02
CA CYS A 132 -18.97 34.02 -6.65
C CYS A 132 -17.88 32.93 -6.57
N ALA A 133 -17.69 32.16 -7.65
CA ALA A 133 -16.63 31.16 -7.79
C ALA A 133 -15.30 31.75 -8.33
N GLY A 134 -15.24 33.06 -8.58
CA GLY A 134 -14.08 33.74 -9.15
C GLY A 134 -13.96 33.61 -10.67
N ASP A 135 -14.98 33.11 -11.36
CA ASP A 135 -14.95 32.93 -12.81
C ASP A 135 -15.03 34.28 -13.52
N SER A 136 -14.10 34.54 -14.44
CA SER A 136 -14.22 35.66 -15.38
C SER A 136 -15.25 35.35 -16.47
N LEU A 137 -15.65 36.36 -17.24
CA LEU A 137 -16.55 36.16 -18.39
C LEU A 137 -16.01 35.14 -19.39
N LEU A 138 -14.67 35.06 -19.55
CA LEU A 138 -14.04 34.06 -20.40
C LEU A 138 -14.21 32.63 -19.85
N HIS A 139 -14.15 32.44 -18.53
CA HIS A 139 -14.42 31.13 -17.92
C HIS A 139 -15.87 30.70 -18.17
N VAL A 140 -16.83 31.62 -18.02
CA VAL A 140 -18.26 31.34 -18.27
C VAL A 140 -18.51 31.03 -19.75
N ALA A 141 -17.94 31.81 -20.67
CA ALA A 141 -18.06 31.56 -22.10
C ALA A 141 -17.46 30.19 -22.50
N ALA A 142 -16.32 29.82 -21.91
CA ALA A 142 -15.69 28.52 -22.09
C ALA A 142 -16.51 27.35 -21.52
N ASP A 143 -17.11 27.53 -20.34
CA ASP A 143 -18.00 26.52 -19.71
C ASP A 143 -19.24 26.26 -20.58
N LYS A 144 -19.83 27.33 -21.12
CA LYS A 144 -21.07 27.26 -21.91
C LYS A 144 -20.87 26.97 -23.39
N GLY A 145 -19.64 26.83 -23.87
CA GLY A 145 -19.41 26.51 -25.28
C GLY A 145 -19.69 27.70 -26.22
N ARG A 146 -19.60 28.95 -25.76
CA ARG A 146 -19.91 30.13 -26.58
C ARG A 146 -18.69 30.61 -27.37
N GLU A 147 -18.40 29.94 -28.47
CA GLU A 147 -17.20 30.15 -29.30
C GLU A 147 -16.97 31.61 -29.71
N ARG A 148 -17.96 32.24 -30.36
CA ARG A 148 -17.82 33.59 -30.88
C ARG A 148 -17.69 34.66 -29.78
N ILE A 149 -18.37 34.45 -28.64
CA ILE A 149 -18.24 35.33 -27.46
C ILE A 149 -16.83 35.17 -26.86
N ALA A 150 -16.35 33.94 -26.70
CA ALA A 150 -14.99 33.67 -26.22
C ALA A 150 -13.94 34.30 -27.15
N GLU A 151 -14.13 34.22 -28.47
CA GLU A 151 -13.25 34.85 -29.45
C GLU A 151 -13.18 36.37 -29.29
N LEU A 152 -14.34 37.03 -29.15
CA LEU A 152 -14.41 38.47 -28.94
C LEU A 152 -13.68 38.87 -27.65
N ILE A 153 -13.88 38.13 -26.56
CA ILE A 153 -13.22 38.40 -25.27
C ILE A 153 -11.71 38.22 -25.39
N CYS A 154 -11.23 37.14 -26.03
CA CYS A 154 -9.80 36.89 -26.24
C CYS A 154 -9.12 37.99 -27.07
N CYS A 155 -9.82 38.60 -28.03
CA CYS A 155 -9.27 39.66 -28.88
C CYS A 155 -9.04 40.97 -28.13
N HIS A 156 -9.95 41.37 -27.25
CA HIS A 156 -9.91 42.69 -26.58
C HIS A 156 -9.38 42.63 -25.15
N PHE A 157 -9.53 41.50 -24.45
CA PHE A 157 -9.11 41.33 -23.05
C PHE A 157 -8.20 40.10 -22.88
N PRO A 158 -7.00 40.09 -23.47
CA PRO A 158 -6.10 38.94 -23.41
C PRO A 158 -5.63 38.63 -21.98
N GLU A 159 -5.60 39.61 -21.06
CA GLU A 159 -5.26 39.40 -19.64
C GLU A 159 -6.12 38.32 -18.96
N LEU A 160 -7.35 38.09 -19.46
CA LEU A 160 -8.27 37.08 -18.92
C LEU A 160 -7.87 35.65 -19.27
N LEU A 161 -7.01 35.45 -20.27
CA LEU A 161 -6.51 34.12 -20.65
C LEU A 161 -5.78 33.46 -19.47
N ILE A 162 -4.94 34.23 -18.76
CA ILE A 162 -4.12 33.75 -17.64
C ILE A 162 -4.78 33.95 -16.26
N LYS A 163 -5.95 34.59 -16.20
CA LYS A 163 -6.68 34.83 -14.94
C LYS A 163 -7.16 33.49 -14.38
N ARG A 164 -7.01 33.32 -13.07
CA ARG A 164 -7.40 32.10 -12.35
C ARG A 164 -8.64 32.37 -11.49
N ASN A 165 -9.57 31.42 -11.44
CA ASN A 165 -10.72 31.46 -10.53
C ASN A 165 -10.34 30.96 -9.11
N VAL A 166 -11.32 30.80 -8.21
CA VAL A 166 -11.06 30.33 -6.83
C VAL A 166 -10.44 28.93 -6.78
N ARG A 167 -10.76 28.07 -7.74
CA ARG A 167 -10.17 26.72 -7.88
C ARG A 167 -8.78 26.72 -8.51
N GLY A 168 -8.26 27.90 -8.86
CA GLY A 168 -7.01 28.05 -9.60
C GLY A 168 -7.12 27.68 -11.09
N ASP A 169 -8.32 27.37 -11.59
CA ASP A 169 -8.55 27.03 -13.00
C ASP A 169 -8.39 28.30 -13.84
N THR A 170 -7.74 28.17 -15.00
CA THR A 170 -7.80 29.17 -16.09
C THR A 170 -8.99 28.87 -17.00
N ALA A 171 -9.33 29.80 -17.90
CA ALA A 171 -10.38 29.56 -18.88
C ALA A 171 -10.11 28.30 -19.74
N LEU A 172 -8.84 27.95 -19.97
CA LEU A 172 -8.46 26.72 -20.66
C LEU A 172 -8.85 25.46 -19.86
N HIS A 173 -8.66 25.43 -18.54
CA HIS A 173 -9.10 24.31 -17.70
C HIS A 173 -10.61 24.09 -17.80
N VAL A 174 -11.38 25.18 -17.81
CA VAL A 174 -12.84 25.12 -17.93
C VAL A 174 -13.27 24.66 -19.32
N ALA A 175 -12.66 25.19 -20.39
CA ALA A 175 -12.92 24.76 -21.77
C ALA A 175 -12.63 23.25 -22.00
N VAL A 176 -11.58 22.75 -21.37
CA VAL A 176 -11.23 21.32 -21.42
C VAL A 176 -12.28 20.47 -20.73
N ARG A 177 -12.78 20.92 -19.57
CA ARG A 177 -13.83 20.22 -18.81
C ARG A 177 -15.16 20.20 -19.54
N SER A 178 -15.48 21.25 -20.29
CA SER A 178 -16.67 21.33 -21.14
C SER A 178 -16.57 20.51 -22.43
N LYS A 179 -15.42 19.86 -22.68
CA LYS A 179 -15.19 18.95 -23.84
C LYS A 179 -15.38 19.65 -25.19
N ASN A 180 -15.07 20.95 -25.26
CA ASN A 180 -15.20 21.72 -26.50
C ASN A 180 -13.81 21.96 -27.13
N SER A 181 -13.45 21.12 -28.10
CA SER A 181 -12.16 21.22 -28.81
C SER A 181 -11.99 22.53 -29.58
N THR A 182 -13.08 23.11 -30.09
CA THR A 182 -13.03 24.37 -30.85
C THR A 182 -12.63 25.53 -29.96
N ILE A 183 -13.21 25.64 -28.76
CA ILE A 183 -12.85 26.69 -27.79
C ILE A 183 -11.44 26.48 -27.25
N VAL A 184 -11.05 25.22 -26.99
CA VAL A 184 -9.67 24.90 -26.56
C VAL A 184 -8.67 25.39 -27.62
N LYS A 185 -8.91 25.07 -28.90
CA LYS A 185 -8.08 25.52 -30.01
C LYS A 185 -8.05 27.04 -30.11
N LEU A 186 -9.20 27.69 -29.98
CA LEU A 186 -9.33 29.15 -30.02
C LEU A 186 -8.48 29.80 -28.91
N ILE A 187 -8.65 29.37 -27.67
CA ILE A 187 -7.92 29.90 -26.51
C ILE A 187 -6.40 29.70 -26.70
N LEU A 188 -5.97 28.52 -27.15
CA LEU A 188 -4.56 28.23 -27.41
C LEU A 188 -3.98 29.10 -28.55
N CYS A 189 -4.72 29.27 -29.65
CA CYS A 189 -4.31 30.13 -30.76
C CYS A 189 -4.17 31.59 -30.34
N HIS A 190 -5.17 32.16 -29.65
CA HIS A 190 -5.10 33.54 -29.18
C HIS A 190 -3.99 33.74 -28.15
N TYR A 191 -3.78 32.79 -27.25
CA TYR A 191 -2.67 32.83 -26.31
C TYR A 191 -1.32 32.85 -27.02
N ALA A 192 -1.12 32.02 -28.06
CA ALA A 192 0.13 32.01 -28.82
C ALA A 192 0.42 33.34 -29.54
N ILE A 193 -0.62 34.04 -30.02
CA ILE A 193 -0.52 35.36 -30.65
C ILE A 193 -0.15 36.43 -29.61
N GLU A 194 -0.84 36.43 -28.47
CA GLU A 194 -0.73 37.50 -27.46
C GLU A 194 0.47 37.32 -26.53
N LYS A 195 0.98 36.09 -26.37
CA LYS A 195 2.19 35.79 -25.58
C LYS A 195 3.40 36.61 -26.02
N ARG A 196 3.52 36.94 -27.31
CA ARG A 196 4.63 37.76 -27.84
C ARG A 196 4.50 39.26 -27.52
N LYS A 197 3.28 39.74 -27.28
CA LYS A 197 2.97 41.18 -27.13
C LYS A 197 2.90 41.62 -25.67
N HIS A 198 2.48 40.72 -24.77
CA HIS A 198 2.24 41.06 -23.36
C HIS A 198 3.35 40.54 -22.45
N ASP A 199 4.07 41.46 -21.81
CA ASP A 199 5.16 41.20 -20.87
C ASP A 199 4.81 40.17 -19.79
N GLY A 200 3.61 40.25 -19.21
CA GLY A 200 3.13 39.34 -18.15
C GLY A 200 2.82 37.90 -18.60
N MET A 201 2.86 37.62 -19.90
CA MET A 201 2.60 36.28 -20.47
C MET A 201 3.86 35.58 -20.98
N ARG A 202 4.98 36.31 -21.17
CA ARG A 202 6.20 35.76 -21.82
C ARG A 202 6.77 34.55 -21.09
N ASP A 203 6.79 34.62 -19.76
CA ASP A 203 7.40 33.59 -18.90
C ASP A 203 6.42 32.47 -18.52
N LYS A 204 5.15 32.60 -18.90
CA LYS A 204 4.11 31.62 -18.57
C LYS A 204 3.83 30.70 -19.76
N GLU A 205 3.35 29.51 -19.45
CA GLU A 205 2.87 28.55 -20.44
C GLU A 205 1.49 28.09 -20.01
N MET A 206 0.45 28.57 -20.70
CA MET A 206 -0.95 28.28 -20.38
C MET A 206 -1.24 26.78 -20.21
N THR A 207 -0.63 25.96 -21.06
CA THR A 207 -0.75 24.50 -21.05
C THR A 207 -0.16 23.86 -19.80
N ARG A 208 0.76 24.54 -19.09
CA ARG A 208 1.41 24.06 -17.86
C ARG A 208 0.93 24.78 -16.61
N GLU A 209 0.00 25.72 -16.74
CA GLU A 209 -0.65 26.35 -15.60
C GLU A 209 -1.36 25.30 -14.76
N LYS A 210 -1.24 25.44 -13.44
CA LYS A 210 -1.71 24.47 -12.45
C LYS A 210 -2.86 25.02 -11.64
N ASN A 211 -3.94 24.27 -11.52
CA ASN A 211 -5.04 24.58 -10.60
C ASN A 211 -4.72 24.19 -9.14
N GLU A 212 -5.69 24.29 -8.23
CA GLU A 212 -5.52 23.97 -6.79
C GLU A 212 -5.06 22.52 -6.53
N PHE A 213 -5.40 21.58 -7.41
CA PHE A 213 -4.95 20.19 -7.36
C PHE A 213 -3.60 19.97 -8.05
N GLU A 214 -2.96 21.04 -8.49
CA GLU A 214 -1.81 21.05 -9.38
C GLU A 214 -2.05 20.31 -10.71
N ASN A 215 -3.32 20.12 -11.11
CA ASN A 215 -3.64 19.58 -12.42
C ASN A 215 -3.36 20.65 -13.47
N THR A 216 -2.70 20.24 -14.55
CA THR A 216 -2.63 21.03 -15.79
C THR A 216 -3.90 20.80 -16.62
N PRO A 217 -4.19 21.62 -17.65
CA PRO A 217 -5.29 21.37 -18.57
C PRO A 217 -5.24 19.97 -19.20
N LEU A 218 -4.04 19.43 -19.47
CA LEU A 218 -3.94 18.06 -19.99
C LEU A 218 -4.40 17.00 -18.98
N HIS A 219 -4.18 17.19 -17.67
CA HIS A 219 -4.72 16.26 -16.66
C HIS A 219 -6.24 16.20 -16.72
N GLU A 220 -6.90 17.37 -16.79
CA GLU A 220 -8.36 17.46 -16.89
C GLU A 220 -8.87 16.88 -18.22
N ALA A 221 -8.14 17.05 -19.33
CA ALA A 221 -8.50 16.50 -20.64
C ALA A 221 -8.44 14.97 -20.65
N VAL A 222 -7.36 14.42 -20.09
CA VAL A 222 -7.21 12.96 -19.96
C VAL A 222 -8.24 12.39 -18.98
N TYR A 223 -8.58 13.12 -17.92
CA TYR A 223 -9.64 12.72 -16.99
C TYR A 223 -11.02 12.74 -17.65
N SER A 224 -11.32 13.75 -18.48
CA SER A 224 -12.61 13.89 -19.15
C SER A 224 -12.83 12.86 -20.26
N GLY A 225 -11.76 12.26 -20.79
CA GLY A 225 -11.77 11.18 -21.77
C GLY A 225 -11.96 11.64 -23.22
N ASP A 226 -11.77 12.93 -23.49
CA ASP A 226 -11.95 13.50 -24.83
C ASP A 226 -10.63 13.47 -25.64
N VAL A 227 -10.60 12.61 -26.66
CA VAL A 227 -9.44 12.42 -27.55
C VAL A 227 -9.12 13.70 -28.34
N GLY A 228 -10.15 14.43 -28.79
CA GLY A 228 -9.98 15.65 -29.59
C GLY A 228 -9.30 16.74 -28.79
N VAL A 229 -9.78 16.99 -27.57
CA VAL A 229 -9.19 17.98 -26.66
C VAL A 229 -7.76 17.61 -26.27
N VAL A 230 -7.49 16.33 -25.96
CA VAL A 230 -6.12 15.86 -25.69
C VAL A 230 -5.20 16.14 -26.88
N LYS A 231 -5.66 15.86 -28.10
CA LYS A 231 -4.89 16.09 -29.32
C LYS A 231 -4.54 17.57 -29.51
N GLU A 232 -5.51 18.47 -29.33
CA GLU A 232 -5.27 19.92 -29.47
C GLU A 232 -4.24 20.45 -28.45
N ILE A 233 -4.31 20.01 -27.18
CA ILE A 233 -3.33 20.41 -26.16
C ILE A 233 -1.92 19.89 -26.50
N LEU A 234 -1.80 18.64 -26.94
CA LEU A 234 -0.51 18.02 -27.31
C LEU A 234 0.13 18.64 -28.57
N HIS A 235 -0.67 19.18 -29.50
CA HIS A 235 -0.11 19.94 -30.63
C HIS A 235 0.54 21.25 -30.17
N GLY A 236 0.00 21.89 -29.12
CA GLY A 236 0.53 23.13 -28.57
C GLY A 236 1.77 22.92 -27.69
N ASP A 237 1.76 21.90 -26.83
CA ASP A 237 2.85 21.62 -25.90
C ASP A 237 2.90 20.11 -25.57
N LYS A 238 4.00 19.45 -25.96
CA LYS A 238 4.17 18.00 -25.78
C LYS A 238 4.72 17.64 -24.40
N ASP A 239 5.53 18.48 -23.78
CA ASP A 239 6.21 18.08 -22.52
C ASP A 239 5.25 18.08 -21.32
N VAL A 240 4.08 18.71 -21.45
CA VAL A 240 3.01 18.71 -20.45
C VAL A 240 2.54 17.29 -20.07
N VAL A 241 2.79 16.30 -20.93
CA VAL A 241 2.53 14.86 -20.67
C VAL A 241 3.23 14.35 -19.42
N HIS A 242 4.36 14.97 -19.04
CA HIS A 242 5.20 14.55 -17.92
C HIS A 242 5.00 15.41 -16.65
N CYS A 243 4.19 16.47 -16.72
CA CYS A 243 3.91 17.32 -15.56
C CYS A 243 3.21 16.52 -14.46
N LEU A 244 3.60 16.73 -13.20
CA LEU A 244 2.94 16.09 -12.06
C LEU A 244 1.93 17.01 -11.37
N ASN A 245 0.82 16.41 -10.96
CA ASN A 245 -0.14 17.02 -10.05
C ASN A 245 0.22 16.79 -8.57
N LYS A 246 -0.68 17.22 -7.66
CA LYS A 246 -0.49 17.15 -6.21
C LYS A 246 -0.38 15.73 -5.67
N SER A 247 -1.01 14.76 -6.36
CA SER A 247 -0.88 13.34 -6.08
C SER A 247 0.36 12.70 -6.72
N ARG A 248 1.26 13.52 -7.26
CA ARG A 248 2.47 13.10 -7.97
C ARG A 248 2.12 12.17 -9.15
N ARG A 249 1.02 12.42 -9.87
CA ARG A 249 0.61 11.66 -11.08
C ARG A 249 0.67 12.55 -12.30
N SER A 250 1.11 12.01 -13.43
CA SER A 250 1.14 12.73 -14.72
C SER A 250 -0.09 12.45 -15.57
N PRO A 251 -0.34 13.23 -16.63
CA PRO A 251 -1.37 12.92 -17.61
C PRO A 251 -1.14 11.55 -18.27
N LEU A 252 0.11 11.15 -18.53
CA LEU A 252 0.43 9.81 -19.05
C LEU A 252 -0.04 8.70 -18.10
N TYR A 253 0.18 8.86 -16.79
CA TYR A 253 -0.34 7.95 -15.78
C TYR A 253 -1.86 7.92 -15.76
N LEU A 254 -2.50 9.10 -15.79
CA LEU A 254 -3.96 9.20 -15.80
C LEU A 254 -4.57 8.57 -17.07
N GLY A 255 -3.86 8.56 -18.20
CA GLY A 255 -4.31 7.89 -19.42
C GLY A 255 -4.49 6.38 -19.21
N VAL A 256 -3.61 5.76 -18.42
CA VAL A 256 -3.72 4.35 -18.04
C VAL A 256 -4.86 4.10 -17.05
N VAL A 257 -5.05 5.02 -16.09
CA VAL A 257 -6.17 4.97 -15.13
C VAL A 257 -7.50 5.10 -15.85
N ASN A 258 -7.62 6.05 -16.76
CA ASN A 258 -8.78 6.24 -17.63
C ASN A 258 -9.05 4.96 -18.44
N GLY A 259 -8.01 4.42 -19.08
CA GLY A 259 -8.08 3.17 -19.85
C GLY A 259 -8.55 3.34 -21.29
N ASN A 260 -8.79 4.57 -21.76
CA ASN A 260 -8.97 4.86 -23.17
C ASN A 260 -7.63 4.67 -23.92
N VAL A 261 -7.61 3.68 -24.82
CA VAL A 261 -6.43 3.27 -25.59
C VAL A 261 -5.98 4.35 -26.57
N ASP A 262 -6.91 5.11 -27.15
CA ASP A 262 -6.58 6.18 -28.10
C ASP A 262 -5.84 7.33 -27.41
N ILE A 263 -6.33 7.74 -26.24
CA ILE A 263 -5.65 8.74 -25.40
C ILE A 263 -4.27 8.22 -24.97
N LEU A 264 -4.21 6.96 -24.52
CA LEU A 264 -2.94 6.34 -24.16
C LEU A 264 -1.94 6.35 -25.33
N HIS A 265 -2.39 6.04 -26.55
CA HIS A 265 -1.55 6.07 -27.73
C HIS A 265 -1.02 7.46 -28.05
N LEU A 266 -1.87 8.50 -27.98
CA LEU A 266 -1.44 9.89 -28.17
C LEU A 266 -0.38 10.30 -27.15
N LEU A 267 -0.59 9.96 -25.87
CA LEU A 267 0.36 10.30 -24.81
C LEU A 267 1.68 9.52 -24.93
N LEU A 268 1.63 8.27 -25.39
CA LEU A 268 2.82 7.45 -25.60
C LEU A 268 3.66 7.89 -26.80
N GLU A 269 3.15 8.70 -27.74
CA GLU A 269 3.95 9.24 -28.85
C GLU A 269 5.01 10.24 -28.37
N VAL A 270 4.80 10.86 -27.21
CA VAL A 270 5.76 11.81 -26.62
C VAL A 270 6.97 11.05 -26.06
N PRO A 271 8.22 11.43 -26.40
CA PRO A 271 9.42 10.80 -25.85
C PRO A 271 9.55 11.06 -24.35
N PHE A 272 10.19 10.13 -23.63
CA PHE A 272 10.58 10.36 -22.24
C PHE A 272 11.83 11.26 -22.21
N PRO A 273 11.93 12.21 -21.27
CA PRO A 273 13.10 13.07 -21.15
C PRO A 273 14.36 12.23 -20.84
N ALA A 274 15.35 12.28 -21.74
CA ALA A 274 16.52 11.39 -21.74
C ALA A 274 17.59 11.70 -20.67
N HIS A 275 17.49 12.83 -19.96
CA HIS A 275 18.59 13.39 -19.15
C HIS A 275 18.22 13.74 -17.70
N GLN A 276 17.02 13.37 -17.25
CA GLN A 276 16.68 13.47 -15.84
C GLN A 276 16.76 12.06 -15.24
N PRO A 277 17.52 11.83 -14.14
CA PRO A 277 17.20 10.69 -13.28
C PRO A 277 15.70 10.79 -12.98
N LEU A 278 14.97 9.67 -12.92
CA LEU A 278 13.51 9.67 -12.82
C LEU A 278 13.02 9.55 -11.35
N PRO A 279 13.05 10.61 -10.50
CA PRO A 279 12.44 10.59 -9.17
C PRO A 279 10.89 10.58 -9.22
N LEU A 280 10.31 9.95 -10.24
CA LEU A 280 8.91 10.07 -10.67
C LEU A 280 8.30 8.75 -11.15
N CYS A 281 8.98 7.61 -11.00
CA CYS A 281 8.57 6.36 -11.66
C CYS A 281 7.20 5.81 -11.25
N PHE A 282 6.67 6.14 -10.07
CA PHE A 282 5.29 5.81 -9.74
C PHE A 282 4.27 6.72 -10.41
N GLY A 283 4.62 7.99 -10.54
CA GLY A 283 3.75 9.05 -11.01
C GLY A 283 3.67 9.22 -12.51
N ASN A 284 4.75 8.87 -13.21
CA ASN A 284 4.94 9.17 -14.62
C ASN A 284 5.24 7.94 -15.49
N SER A 285 5.37 6.74 -14.90
CA SER A 285 5.54 5.52 -15.67
C SER A 285 4.20 4.87 -16.01
N PRO A 286 3.84 4.73 -17.31
CA PRO A 286 2.59 4.10 -17.71
C PRO A 286 2.58 2.60 -17.40
N LEU A 287 3.73 1.91 -17.41
CA LEU A 287 3.79 0.50 -17.04
C LEU A 287 3.54 0.30 -15.54
N HIS A 288 4.15 1.11 -14.67
CA HIS A 288 3.88 1.03 -13.23
C HIS A 288 2.40 1.32 -12.93
N ALA A 289 1.81 2.31 -13.61
CA ALA A 289 0.37 2.57 -13.53
C ALA A 289 -0.45 1.33 -13.93
N ALA A 290 -0.16 0.71 -15.07
CA ALA A 290 -0.92 -0.43 -15.57
C ALA A 290 -0.78 -1.67 -14.67
N ILE A 291 0.38 -1.84 -14.03
CA ILE A 291 0.66 -2.88 -13.03
C ILE A 291 -0.12 -2.62 -11.74
N LEU A 292 -0.10 -1.39 -11.23
CA LEU A 292 -0.84 -0.99 -10.02
C LEU A 292 -2.35 -1.16 -10.21
N GLU A 293 -2.87 -0.69 -11.34
CA GLU A 293 -4.28 -0.79 -11.72
C GLU A 293 -4.68 -2.21 -12.17
N ARG A 294 -3.72 -3.14 -12.24
CA ARG A 294 -3.91 -4.55 -12.62
C ARG A 294 -4.62 -4.73 -13.98
N LYS A 295 -4.27 -3.92 -14.98
CA LYS A 295 -4.86 -3.93 -16.33
C LYS A 295 -3.96 -4.65 -17.36
N PRO A 296 -4.07 -5.97 -17.56
CA PRO A 296 -3.14 -6.73 -18.40
C PRO A 296 -3.20 -6.34 -19.88
N ALA A 297 -4.37 -5.94 -20.38
CA ALA A 297 -4.53 -5.46 -21.76
C ALA A 297 -3.68 -4.20 -22.01
N LEU A 298 -3.73 -3.23 -21.09
CA LEU A 298 -2.92 -2.01 -21.21
C LEU A 298 -1.42 -2.28 -21.07
N ILE A 299 -1.00 -3.23 -20.23
CA ILE A 299 0.41 -3.64 -20.17
C ILE A 299 0.89 -4.12 -21.55
N LYS A 300 0.09 -4.98 -22.22
CA LYS A 300 0.42 -5.48 -23.57
C LYS A 300 0.46 -4.35 -24.60
N GLU A 301 -0.52 -3.45 -24.60
CA GLU A 301 -0.56 -2.32 -25.54
C GLU A 301 0.61 -1.35 -25.35
N ILE A 302 0.96 -1.04 -24.09
CA ILE A 302 2.12 -0.19 -23.77
C ILE A 302 3.41 -0.85 -24.28
N LEU A 303 3.62 -2.14 -24.00
CA LEU A 303 4.82 -2.86 -24.43
C LEU A 303 4.89 -3.05 -25.95
N LYS A 304 3.74 -3.16 -26.63
CA LYS A 304 3.68 -3.22 -28.10
C LYS A 304 4.14 -1.92 -28.74
N LYS A 305 3.75 -0.76 -28.18
CA LYS A 305 4.14 0.56 -28.69
C LYS A 305 5.55 0.98 -28.23
N LYS A 306 5.88 0.73 -26.96
CA LYS A 306 7.13 1.16 -26.30
C LYS A 306 7.73 0.03 -25.45
N PRO A 307 8.35 -0.98 -26.09
CA PRO A 307 8.92 -2.13 -25.38
C PRO A 307 10.10 -1.75 -24.47
N GLU A 308 10.78 -0.64 -24.72
CA GLU A 308 11.88 -0.12 -23.90
C GLU A 308 11.48 0.22 -22.46
N LEU A 309 10.19 0.48 -22.20
CA LEU A 309 9.72 0.84 -20.87
C LEU A 309 9.85 -0.29 -19.85
N VAL A 310 10.01 -1.54 -20.29
CA VAL A 310 10.22 -2.69 -19.40
C VAL A 310 11.52 -2.57 -18.59
N TYR A 311 12.48 -1.77 -19.08
CA TYR A 311 13.78 -1.53 -18.45
C TYR A 311 13.81 -0.25 -17.61
N LEU A 312 12.71 0.49 -17.53
CA LEU A 312 12.66 1.75 -16.80
C LEU A 312 12.93 1.52 -15.31
N ARG A 313 13.86 2.26 -14.72
CA ARG A 313 14.23 2.11 -13.30
C ARG A 313 13.67 3.22 -12.44
N ASP A 314 13.14 2.84 -11.27
CA ASP A 314 12.67 3.77 -10.22
C ASP A 314 13.81 4.31 -9.34
N GLU A 315 13.45 5.08 -8.30
CA GLU A 315 14.40 5.67 -7.34
C GLU A 315 15.21 4.61 -6.55
N ASP A 316 14.64 3.42 -6.39
CA ASP A 316 15.30 2.26 -5.79
C ASP A 316 16.02 1.42 -6.86
N GLU A 317 16.19 1.94 -8.09
CA GLU A 317 16.70 1.25 -9.28
C GLU A 317 15.92 0.00 -9.69
N GLY A 318 14.68 -0.14 -9.21
CA GLY A 318 13.76 -1.22 -9.49
C GLY A 318 13.07 -1.05 -10.85
N THR A 319 12.96 -2.14 -11.59
CA THR A 319 12.23 -2.21 -12.88
C THR A 319 10.74 -2.48 -12.67
N PRO A 320 9.87 -2.28 -13.69
CA PRO A 320 8.46 -2.72 -13.63
C PRO A 320 8.28 -4.18 -13.17
N LEU A 321 9.25 -5.05 -13.46
CA LEU A 321 9.25 -6.44 -13.01
C LEU A 321 9.43 -6.56 -11.48
N HIS A 322 10.31 -5.75 -10.88
CA HIS A 322 10.43 -5.62 -9.42
C HIS A 322 9.12 -5.17 -8.80
N TYR A 323 8.49 -4.17 -9.42
CA TYR A 323 7.24 -3.63 -8.90
C TYR A 323 6.09 -4.64 -8.95
N ALA A 324 5.92 -5.34 -10.08
CA ALA A 324 4.94 -6.41 -10.22
C ALA A 324 5.16 -7.53 -9.20
N ALA A 325 6.43 -7.87 -8.91
CA ALA A 325 6.78 -8.83 -7.87
C ALA A 325 6.45 -8.32 -6.47
N TYR A 326 6.74 -7.06 -6.18
CA TYR A 326 6.49 -6.43 -4.89
C TYR A 326 5.00 -6.37 -4.52
N ILE A 327 4.12 -6.04 -5.47
CA ILE A 327 2.66 -6.01 -5.26
C ILE A 327 1.99 -7.39 -5.43
N GLY A 328 2.75 -8.40 -5.85
CA GLY A 328 2.25 -9.75 -6.07
C GLY A 328 1.34 -9.90 -7.29
N TYR A 329 1.46 -9.02 -8.29
CA TYR A 329 0.64 -9.08 -9.48
C TYR A 329 1.17 -10.12 -10.48
N GLY A 330 0.83 -11.38 -10.22
CA GLY A 330 1.32 -12.51 -11.01
C GLY A 330 1.04 -12.40 -12.52
N GLU A 331 -0.10 -11.85 -12.93
CA GLU A 331 -0.42 -11.75 -14.36
C GLU A 331 0.39 -10.69 -15.09
N GLY A 332 0.51 -9.48 -14.53
CA GLY A 332 1.43 -8.47 -15.05
C GLY A 332 2.88 -8.98 -15.04
N PHE A 333 3.29 -9.68 -13.99
CA PHE A 333 4.63 -10.29 -13.92
C PHE A 333 4.89 -11.26 -15.08
N ARG A 334 3.91 -12.09 -15.46
CA ARG A 334 4.01 -13.01 -16.62
C ARG A 334 4.18 -12.24 -17.93
N ILE A 335 3.34 -11.24 -18.15
CA ILE A 335 3.36 -10.45 -19.40
C ILE A 335 4.70 -9.73 -19.55
N LEU A 336 5.20 -9.13 -18.48
CA LEU A 336 6.52 -8.48 -18.48
C LEU A 336 7.63 -9.48 -18.79
N LEU A 337 7.60 -10.64 -18.14
CA LEU A 337 8.59 -11.70 -18.32
C LEU A 337 8.64 -12.21 -19.77
N GLU A 338 7.49 -12.45 -20.39
CA GLU A 338 7.39 -12.89 -21.78
C GLU A 338 7.97 -11.87 -22.77
N ASN A 339 7.79 -10.57 -22.50
CA ASN A 339 8.34 -9.51 -23.34
C ASN A 339 9.85 -9.31 -23.12
N SER A 340 10.32 -9.45 -21.88
CA SER A 340 11.76 -9.33 -21.57
C SER A 340 12.61 -10.43 -22.19
N PHE A 341 12.13 -11.68 -22.22
CA PHE A 341 12.89 -12.79 -22.81
C PHE A 341 13.06 -12.69 -24.33
N GLN A 342 12.21 -11.95 -25.03
CA GLN A 342 12.30 -11.79 -26.49
C GLN A 342 13.53 -10.99 -26.92
N LYS A 343 14.07 -10.11 -26.07
CA LYS A 343 15.18 -9.20 -26.42
C LYS A 343 16.56 -9.67 -25.96
N SER A 344 16.69 -10.87 -25.39
CA SER A 344 17.95 -11.44 -24.84
C SER A 344 18.64 -10.62 -23.74
N ASP A 345 18.12 -9.44 -23.40
CA ASP A 345 18.63 -8.55 -22.36
C ASP A 345 18.10 -8.95 -20.98
N GLN A 346 19.01 -9.40 -20.10
CA GLN A 346 18.70 -9.85 -18.75
C GLN A 346 18.73 -8.74 -17.69
N THR A 347 18.96 -7.48 -18.07
CA THR A 347 19.05 -6.34 -17.12
C THR A 347 17.78 -6.16 -16.27
N VAL A 348 16.61 -6.59 -16.76
CA VAL A 348 15.35 -6.56 -15.98
C VAL A 348 15.37 -7.41 -14.72
N PHE A 349 16.26 -8.42 -14.69
CA PHE A 349 16.43 -9.35 -13.58
C PHE A 349 17.51 -8.90 -12.61
N GLU A 350 18.31 -7.88 -12.95
CA GLU A 350 19.36 -7.37 -12.06
C GLU A 350 18.79 -6.87 -10.76
N GLY A 351 19.62 -6.88 -9.71
CA GLY A 351 19.21 -6.35 -8.42
C GLY A 351 18.87 -4.87 -8.51
N ASN A 352 17.89 -4.46 -7.73
CA ASN A 352 17.65 -3.04 -7.44
C ASN A 352 18.82 -2.47 -6.60
N LYS A 353 18.74 -1.21 -6.16
CA LYS A 353 19.76 -0.52 -5.36
C LYS A 353 20.19 -1.26 -4.08
N LYS A 354 19.32 -2.13 -3.55
CA LYS A 354 19.57 -2.98 -2.36
C LYS A 354 20.08 -4.38 -2.73
N GLY A 355 20.38 -4.63 -4.00
CA GLY A 355 20.75 -5.94 -4.55
C GLY A 355 19.59 -6.94 -4.61
N HIS A 356 18.33 -6.51 -4.40
CA HIS A 356 17.19 -7.43 -4.45
C HIS A 356 16.74 -7.64 -5.89
N LEU A 357 16.80 -8.89 -6.36
CA LEU A 357 16.15 -9.35 -7.58
C LEU A 357 14.62 -9.25 -7.45
N PRO A 358 13.84 -9.22 -8.56
CA PRO A 358 12.38 -9.21 -8.50
C PRO A 358 11.82 -10.37 -7.67
N ILE A 359 12.39 -11.57 -7.83
CA ILE A 359 11.97 -12.76 -7.08
C ILE A 359 12.23 -12.63 -5.57
N HIS A 360 13.27 -11.90 -5.14
CA HIS A 360 13.52 -11.62 -3.72
C HIS A 360 12.39 -10.79 -3.14
N LEU A 361 11.88 -9.78 -3.86
CA LEU A 361 10.75 -8.96 -3.41
C LEU A 361 9.46 -9.79 -3.29
N ALA A 362 9.19 -10.67 -4.25
CA ALA A 362 8.05 -11.60 -4.17
C ALA A 362 8.18 -12.55 -2.97
N CYS A 363 9.37 -13.11 -2.73
CA CYS A 363 9.63 -13.98 -1.59
C CYS A 363 9.52 -13.22 -0.26
N LYS A 364 10.04 -12.00 -0.18
CA LYS A 364 9.98 -11.13 1.01
C LYS A 364 8.55 -10.76 1.40
N ARG A 365 7.69 -10.50 0.41
CA ARG A 365 6.27 -10.13 0.61
C ARG A 365 5.32 -11.33 0.68
N GLY A 366 5.78 -12.55 0.38
CA GLY A 366 4.97 -13.77 0.48
C GLY A 366 4.14 -14.10 -0.76
N HIS A 367 4.48 -13.55 -1.92
CA HIS A 367 3.67 -13.64 -3.15
C HIS A 367 3.91 -14.93 -3.93
N VAL A 368 3.35 -16.04 -3.43
CA VAL A 368 3.52 -17.40 -4.01
C VAL A 368 3.16 -17.46 -5.51
N LYS A 369 2.15 -16.72 -5.98
CA LYS A 369 1.76 -16.70 -7.40
C LYS A 369 2.86 -16.18 -8.32
N VAL A 370 3.64 -15.19 -7.87
CA VAL A 370 4.79 -14.67 -8.62
C VAL A 370 5.94 -15.65 -8.56
N VAL A 371 6.26 -16.16 -7.37
CA VAL A 371 7.31 -17.17 -7.16
C VAL A 371 7.07 -18.43 -8.00
N LYS A 372 5.80 -18.84 -8.18
CA LYS A 372 5.42 -19.96 -9.06
C LYS A 372 5.78 -19.72 -10.53
N LYS A 373 5.66 -18.48 -11.00
CA LYS A 373 5.86 -18.13 -12.41
C LYS A 373 7.33 -18.00 -12.79
N PHE A 374 8.20 -17.69 -11.83
CA PHE A 374 9.63 -17.56 -12.07
C PHE A 374 10.41 -18.13 -10.89
N LEU A 375 11.10 -19.24 -11.14
CA LEU A 375 12.02 -19.89 -10.21
C LEU A 375 13.40 -19.92 -10.86
N GLN A 376 14.40 -19.44 -10.13
CA GLN A 376 15.79 -19.44 -10.57
C GLN A 376 16.64 -20.16 -9.51
N HIS A 377 17.36 -21.20 -9.94
CA HIS A 377 18.03 -22.16 -9.06
C HIS A 377 19.21 -21.60 -8.24
N LYS A 378 19.73 -20.42 -8.60
CA LYS A 378 20.94 -19.83 -7.99
C LYS A 378 20.68 -18.68 -7.01
N CYS A 379 19.42 -18.33 -6.78
CA CYS A 379 19.05 -17.19 -5.93
C CYS A 379 18.80 -17.65 -4.49
N ASN A 380 19.18 -16.85 -3.50
CA ASN A 380 18.97 -17.12 -2.07
C ASN A 380 17.51 -16.88 -1.63
N ILE A 381 16.54 -17.31 -2.46
CA ILE A 381 15.10 -17.10 -2.25
C ILE A 381 14.58 -17.76 -0.97
N LEU A 382 15.16 -18.90 -0.56
CA LEU A 382 14.81 -19.57 0.69
C LEU A 382 15.28 -18.76 1.90
N HIS A 383 16.47 -18.15 1.85
CA HIS A 383 16.94 -17.26 2.92
C HIS A 383 15.98 -16.09 3.10
N VAL A 384 15.63 -15.40 2.01
CA VAL A 384 14.74 -14.24 2.05
C VAL A 384 13.35 -14.64 2.58
N ALA A 385 12.79 -15.78 2.14
CA ALA A 385 11.49 -16.25 2.61
C ALA A 385 11.53 -16.66 4.10
N ALA A 386 12.61 -17.30 4.55
CA ALA A 386 12.80 -17.73 5.94
C ALA A 386 13.01 -16.55 6.90
N GLU A 387 13.83 -15.57 6.51
CA GLU A 387 14.11 -14.35 7.26
C GLU A 387 12.86 -13.47 7.44
N ASN A 388 11.92 -13.50 6.48
CA ASN A 388 10.72 -12.67 6.50
C ASN A 388 9.44 -13.42 6.91
N GLY A 389 9.56 -14.64 7.44
CA GLY A 389 8.40 -15.35 8.00
C GLY A 389 7.40 -15.84 6.96
N ARG A 390 7.80 -16.06 5.69
CA ARG A 390 6.88 -16.42 4.60
C ARG A 390 6.67 -17.92 4.49
N SER A 391 5.91 -18.46 5.43
CA SER A 391 5.63 -19.91 5.56
C SER A 391 5.09 -20.54 4.27
N LYS A 392 4.15 -19.89 3.58
CA LYS A 392 3.55 -20.39 2.32
C LYS A 392 4.55 -20.43 1.16
N VAL A 393 5.48 -19.48 1.10
CA VAL A 393 6.54 -19.46 0.08
C VAL A 393 7.54 -20.58 0.38
N VAL A 394 7.98 -20.72 1.63
CA VAL A 394 8.86 -21.81 2.06
C VAL A 394 8.23 -23.18 1.76
N GLN A 395 6.96 -23.38 2.13
CA GLN A 395 6.23 -24.63 1.86
C GLN A 395 6.19 -24.94 0.36
N TYR A 396 5.90 -23.93 -0.48
CA TYR A 396 5.91 -24.11 -1.94
C TYR A 396 7.31 -24.46 -2.47
N LEU A 397 8.36 -23.78 -2.00
CA LEU A 397 9.73 -24.01 -2.45
C LEU A 397 10.25 -25.40 -2.03
N LEU A 398 10.01 -25.82 -0.79
CA LEU A 398 10.35 -27.17 -0.32
C LEU A 398 9.54 -28.24 -1.07
N GLY A 399 8.26 -27.99 -1.38
CA GLY A 399 7.46 -28.93 -2.19
C GLY A 399 7.85 -29.00 -3.67
N ASN A 400 8.74 -28.12 -4.15
CA ASN A 400 9.09 -28.07 -5.56
C ASN A 400 10.30 -28.97 -5.87
N SER A 401 10.13 -29.89 -6.82
CA SER A 401 11.19 -30.81 -7.26
C SER A 401 12.39 -30.11 -7.90
N LYS A 402 12.24 -28.85 -8.34
CA LYS A 402 13.32 -28.03 -8.88
C LYS A 402 14.29 -27.50 -7.81
N ILE A 403 13.91 -27.54 -6.53
CA ILE A 403 14.77 -27.05 -5.44
C ILE A 403 15.55 -28.24 -4.88
N ASP A 404 16.86 -28.22 -5.13
CA ASP A 404 17.77 -29.27 -4.71
C ASP A 404 18.22 -29.09 -3.26
N GLN A 405 18.79 -30.16 -2.70
CA GLN A 405 19.36 -30.17 -1.36
C GLN A 405 20.45 -29.10 -1.16
N SER A 406 21.20 -28.77 -2.21
CA SER A 406 22.24 -27.74 -2.18
C SER A 406 21.65 -26.35 -1.91
N THR A 407 20.52 -26.00 -2.53
CA THR A 407 19.82 -24.73 -2.32
C THR A 407 19.20 -24.63 -0.93
N ILE A 408 18.63 -25.73 -0.42
CA ILE A 408 18.01 -25.79 0.92
C ILE A 408 19.03 -25.50 2.03
N ASN A 409 20.26 -25.99 1.85
CA ASN A 409 21.34 -25.90 2.83
C ASN A 409 22.40 -24.85 2.48
N GLN A 410 22.11 -24.00 1.49
CA GLN A 410 23.05 -22.95 1.07
C GLN A 410 23.32 -22.01 2.25
N LYS A 411 24.58 -21.62 2.41
CA LYS A 411 25.01 -20.67 3.44
C LYS A 411 25.08 -19.25 2.86
N ASP A 412 24.65 -18.26 3.62
CA ASP A 412 24.88 -16.85 3.32
C ASP A 412 26.32 -16.41 3.71
N ASN A 413 26.62 -15.12 3.57
CA ASN A 413 27.94 -14.57 3.90
C ASN A 413 28.35 -14.75 5.37
N ASN A 414 27.38 -14.93 6.28
CA ASN A 414 27.59 -15.17 7.70
C ASN A 414 27.61 -16.68 8.03
N GLY A 415 27.54 -17.54 7.02
CA GLY A 415 27.45 -18.99 7.18
C GLY A 415 26.06 -19.48 7.54
N ASN A 416 25.04 -18.61 7.60
CA ASN A 416 23.70 -18.99 8.00
C ASN A 416 22.97 -19.70 6.86
N THR A 417 22.36 -20.83 7.17
CA THR A 417 21.37 -21.48 6.29
C THR A 417 19.99 -20.83 6.47
N PRO A 418 19.01 -21.09 5.58
CA PRO A 418 17.63 -20.64 5.80
C PRO A 418 17.04 -21.07 7.15
N LEU A 419 17.45 -22.25 7.67
CA LEU A 419 17.09 -22.72 9.00
C LEU A 419 17.64 -21.80 10.11
N HIS A 420 18.89 -21.35 10.00
CA HIS A 420 19.48 -20.39 10.94
C HIS A 420 18.73 -19.05 10.92
N LEU A 421 18.39 -18.52 9.75
CA LEU A 421 17.63 -17.26 9.64
C LEU A 421 16.22 -17.37 10.25
N ALA A 422 15.55 -18.51 10.08
CA ALA A 422 14.28 -18.79 10.74
C ALA A 422 14.42 -18.91 12.27
N SER A 423 15.57 -19.39 12.77
CA SER A 423 15.88 -19.42 14.20
C SER A 423 16.14 -18.03 14.77
N ILE A 424 16.92 -17.19 14.06
CA ILE A 424 17.23 -15.81 14.47
C ILE A 424 15.94 -15.00 14.62
N ASN A 425 15.03 -15.12 13.65
CA ASN A 425 13.77 -14.38 13.64
C ASN A 425 12.63 -15.07 14.39
N LEU A 426 12.87 -16.27 14.95
CA LEU A 426 11.91 -17.04 15.75
C LEU A 426 10.58 -17.32 15.02
N PHE A 427 10.65 -18.01 13.88
CA PHE A 427 9.48 -18.48 13.11
C PHE A 427 9.24 -20.00 13.26
N PRO A 428 8.50 -20.47 14.28
CA PRO A 428 8.32 -21.90 14.57
C PRO A 428 7.78 -22.71 13.40
N LYS A 429 6.86 -22.15 12.61
CA LYS A 429 6.28 -22.84 11.45
C LYS A 429 7.29 -23.10 10.35
N ILE A 430 8.16 -22.15 10.09
CA ILE A 430 9.23 -22.30 9.09
C ILE A 430 10.25 -23.32 9.58
N LEU A 431 10.63 -23.27 10.87
CA LEU A 431 11.48 -24.28 11.49
C LEU A 431 10.85 -25.67 11.38
N TYR A 432 9.53 -25.77 11.60
CA TYR A 432 8.81 -27.03 11.47
C TYR A 432 8.86 -27.55 10.03
N LEU A 433 8.60 -26.69 9.03
CA LEU A 433 8.66 -27.06 7.62
C LEU A 433 10.06 -27.57 7.21
N PHE A 434 11.13 -26.88 7.60
CA PHE A 434 12.50 -27.32 7.32
C PHE A 434 12.86 -28.62 8.04
N THR A 435 12.46 -28.78 9.30
CA THR A 435 12.79 -30.01 10.06
C THR A 435 11.99 -31.24 9.62
N GLN A 436 10.87 -31.08 8.91
CA GLN A 436 10.18 -32.18 8.25
C GLN A 436 10.81 -32.56 6.89
N ASP A 437 11.55 -31.67 6.25
CA ASP A 437 12.19 -31.95 4.96
C ASP A 437 13.47 -32.77 5.16
N LYS A 438 13.48 -34.00 4.65
CA LYS A 438 14.63 -34.92 4.77
C LYS A 438 15.91 -34.38 4.13
N ARG A 439 15.80 -33.42 3.19
CA ARG A 439 16.94 -32.81 2.51
C ARG A 439 17.59 -31.72 3.36
N THR A 440 16.95 -31.25 4.43
CA THR A 440 17.55 -30.24 5.32
C THR A 440 18.62 -30.86 6.21
N ASP A 441 19.84 -30.33 6.14
CA ASP A 441 20.93 -30.72 7.02
C ASP A 441 20.85 -29.93 8.34
N LEU A 442 20.45 -30.64 9.39
CA LEU A 442 20.27 -30.10 10.73
C LEU A 442 21.59 -29.88 11.48
N LYS A 443 22.72 -30.43 11.00
CA LYS A 443 24.01 -30.41 11.71
C LYS A 443 24.89 -29.22 11.34
N LEU A 444 24.52 -28.46 10.31
CA LEU A 444 25.32 -27.34 9.84
C LEU A 444 25.40 -26.23 10.91
N SER A 445 26.60 -25.67 11.06
CA SER A 445 26.85 -24.46 11.83
C SER A 445 27.16 -23.26 10.92
N ASN A 446 26.88 -22.06 11.44
CA ASN A 446 27.27 -20.80 10.82
C ASN A 446 28.76 -20.46 11.06
N ASN A 447 29.22 -19.30 10.61
CA ASN A 447 30.63 -18.87 10.76
C ASN A 447 31.04 -18.63 12.22
N SER A 448 30.08 -18.54 13.14
CA SER A 448 30.32 -18.47 14.59
C SER A 448 30.25 -19.84 15.27
N ASP A 449 30.27 -20.92 14.49
CA ASP A 449 30.14 -22.31 14.94
C ASP A 449 28.82 -22.67 15.64
N LEU A 450 27.82 -21.80 15.56
CA LEU A 450 26.51 -21.98 16.16
C LEU A 450 25.60 -22.79 15.23
N THR A 451 24.88 -23.76 15.80
CA THR A 451 23.77 -24.43 15.11
C THR A 451 22.49 -23.60 15.21
N ALA A 452 21.48 -23.96 14.41
CA ALA A 452 20.15 -23.35 14.49
C ALA A 452 19.52 -23.43 15.90
N GLN A 453 19.84 -24.47 16.68
CA GLN A 453 19.37 -24.62 18.06
C GLN A 453 20.15 -23.74 19.04
N ASP A 454 21.45 -23.58 18.83
CA ASP A 454 22.31 -22.73 19.66
C ASP A 454 21.91 -21.25 19.57
N ILE A 455 21.51 -20.79 18.38
CA ILE A 455 20.98 -19.43 18.16
C ILE A 455 19.79 -19.15 19.08
N ILE A 456 18.81 -20.07 19.14
CA ILE A 456 17.66 -19.91 20.02
C ILE A 456 18.09 -19.98 21.49
N GLY A 457 19.04 -20.87 21.82
CA GLY A 457 19.61 -20.97 23.16
C GLY A 457 20.21 -19.65 23.66
N LEU A 458 20.94 -18.93 22.80
CA LEU A 458 21.48 -17.61 23.13
C LEU A 458 20.38 -16.56 23.30
N ALA A 459 19.35 -16.58 22.45
CA ALA A 459 18.19 -15.67 22.56
C ALA A 459 17.32 -15.93 23.81
N MET A 460 17.46 -17.09 24.47
CA MET A 460 16.75 -17.44 25.70
C MET A 460 17.33 -16.79 26.97
N LYS A 461 18.44 -16.05 26.88
CA LYS A 461 18.98 -15.26 28.01
C LYS A 461 18.02 -14.12 28.43
N GLU A 462 17.13 -13.71 27.54
CA GLU A 462 16.08 -12.71 27.79
C GLU A 462 14.74 -13.38 28.21
N LYS A 463 13.71 -12.57 28.46
CA LYS A 463 12.33 -13.03 28.78
C LYS A 463 11.87 -14.14 27.81
N ILE A 464 11.41 -15.27 28.37
CA ILE A 464 10.86 -16.40 27.61
C ILE A 464 9.52 -15.99 27.02
N THR A 465 9.41 -16.03 25.69
CA THR A 465 8.15 -15.85 24.95
C THR A 465 7.67 -17.19 24.40
N ILE A 466 6.36 -17.30 24.12
CA ILE A 466 5.76 -18.50 23.52
C ILE A 466 6.44 -18.86 22.19
N ARG A 467 6.79 -17.87 21.35
CA ARG A 467 7.54 -18.09 20.10
C ARG A 467 8.91 -18.72 20.34
N LYS A 468 9.68 -18.22 21.32
CA LYS A 468 10.99 -18.81 21.70
C LYS A 468 10.84 -20.25 22.21
N PHE A 469 9.83 -20.50 23.05
CA PHE A 469 9.54 -21.84 23.56
C PHE A 469 9.21 -22.84 22.44
N LEU A 470 8.29 -22.46 21.54
CA LEU A 470 7.88 -23.31 20.41
C LEU A 470 9.03 -23.55 19.43
N ALA A 471 9.78 -22.51 19.09
CA ALA A 471 10.92 -22.62 18.18
C ALA A 471 12.00 -23.57 18.74
N ARG A 472 12.35 -23.45 20.03
CA ARG A 472 13.26 -24.37 20.72
C ARG A 472 12.72 -25.81 20.71
N ARG A 473 11.41 -25.96 20.93
CA ARG A 473 10.75 -27.27 20.94
C ARG A 473 10.84 -27.98 19.60
N VAL A 474 10.51 -27.28 18.51
CA VAL A 474 10.58 -27.81 17.14
C VAL A 474 11.98 -28.34 16.83
N LEU A 475 13.02 -27.55 17.12
CA LEU A 475 14.40 -27.97 16.83
C LEU A 475 14.86 -29.14 17.71
N LYS A 476 14.53 -29.12 18.99
CA LYS A 476 14.88 -30.22 19.91
C LYS A 476 14.20 -31.53 19.51
N GLU A 477 12.94 -31.48 19.09
CA GLU A 477 12.20 -32.68 18.64
C GLU A 477 12.74 -33.28 17.35
N ALA A 478 13.22 -32.41 16.46
CA ALA A 478 13.90 -32.78 15.22
C ALA A 478 15.31 -33.34 15.43
N GLY A 479 15.88 -33.19 16.63
CA GLY A 479 17.23 -33.66 16.94
C GLY A 479 18.33 -32.75 16.41
N VAL A 480 18.08 -31.45 16.29
CA VAL A 480 19.13 -30.48 15.97
C VAL A 480 20.17 -30.50 17.11
N PRO A 481 21.46 -30.72 16.82
CA PRO A 481 22.49 -30.69 17.84
C PRO A 481 22.58 -29.30 18.48
N SER A 482 22.97 -29.23 19.74
CA SER A 482 23.26 -27.96 20.42
C SER A 482 24.63 -28.07 21.05
N LYS A 483 25.59 -27.31 20.53
CA LYS A 483 26.96 -27.27 21.06
C LYS A 483 27.03 -26.42 22.34
N VAL A 484 26.17 -25.41 22.43
CA VAL A 484 26.18 -24.45 23.55
C VAL A 484 25.65 -25.07 24.83
N ASN A 485 24.79 -26.10 24.76
CA ASN A 485 24.32 -26.82 25.95
C ASN A 485 25.45 -27.57 26.70
N ASP A 486 26.54 -27.94 26.02
CA ASP A 486 27.69 -28.61 26.64
C ASP A 486 28.66 -27.62 27.31
N MET A 487 28.71 -26.36 26.83
CA MET A 487 29.49 -25.28 27.47
C MET A 487 28.70 -24.53 28.56
N LEU A 488 27.39 -24.29 28.39
CA LEU A 488 26.56 -23.57 29.37
C LEU A 488 26.30 -24.36 30.66
N ASN A 489 26.52 -25.69 30.66
CA ASN A 489 26.52 -26.49 31.88
C ASN A 489 27.79 -26.27 32.73
N SER A 490 28.83 -25.63 32.20
CA SER A 490 30.13 -25.44 32.87
C SER A 490 30.37 -24.02 33.40
N GLN A 491 29.60 -23.02 32.96
CA GLN A 491 29.68 -21.65 33.47
C GLN A 491 28.33 -21.22 34.03
N HIS A 492 28.31 -21.01 35.35
CA HIS A 492 27.25 -20.48 36.19
C HIS A 492 25.90 -20.18 35.50
N GLN A 493 24.91 -21.02 35.79
CA GLN A 493 23.52 -20.60 35.80
C GLN A 493 23.39 -19.45 36.81
N GLU A 494 23.41 -18.19 36.35
CA GLU A 494 22.51 -17.23 36.98
C GLU A 494 21.09 -17.76 36.72
N PRO A 495 20.29 -18.01 37.77
CA PRO A 495 18.94 -18.50 37.58
C PRO A 495 18.19 -17.44 36.79
N LEU A 496 17.73 -17.87 35.62
CA LEU A 496 16.74 -17.20 34.81
C LEU A 496 15.75 -16.52 35.77
N LYS A 497 15.56 -15.18 35.68
CA LYS A 497 14.41 -14.49 36.27
C LYS A 497 13.15 -14.95 35.52
N LEU A 498 12.86 -16.24 35.67
CA LEU A 498 11.56 -16.85 35.49
C LEU A 498 10.63 -15.93 36.27
N LEU A 499 9.54 -15.51 35.64
CA LEU A 499 8.35 -14.95 36.30
C LEU A 499 8.34 -15.45 37.75
N SER A 500 8.50 -14.55 38.74
CA SER A 500 8.89 -14.86 40.12
C SER A 500 8.39 -16.27 40.45
N LEU A 501 9.32 -17.23 40.61
CA LEU A 501 8.94 -18.64 40.76
C LEU A 501 7.88 -18.78 41.87
N ASN A 502 7.95 -17.88 42.85
CA ASN A 502 6.98 -17.66 43.90
C ASN A 502 5.60 -17.21 43.39
N ASP A 503 5.48 -16.28 42.43
CA ASP A 503 4.20 -15.86 41.83
C ASP A 503 3.53 -17.02 41.08
N LEU A 504 4.33 -17.80 40.34
CA LEU A 504 3.84 -18.99 39.63
C LEU A 504 3.39 -20.08 40.61
N LEU A 505 4.21 -20.35 41.64
CA LEU A 505 3.87 -21.27 42.73
C LEU A 505 2.62 -20.83 43.49
N ASN A 506 2.51 -19.54 43.83
CA ASN A 506 1.34 -18.99 44.50
C ASN A 506 0.08 -19.15 43.66
N THR A 507 0.17 -18.88 42.36
CA THR A 507 -0.97 -19.08 41.43
C THR A 507 -1.39 -20.55 41.39
N PHE A 508 -0.45 -21.48 41.22
CA PHE A 508 -0.78 -22.90 41.18
C PHE A 508 -1.21 -23.47 42.53
N LEU A 509 -0.71 -22.92 43.64
CA LEU A 509 -1.16 -23.27 44.99
C LEU A 509 -2.63 -22.91 45.20
N VAL A 510 -3.07 -21.74 44.72
CA VAL A 510 -4.49 -21.35 44.72
C VAL A 510 -5.31 -22.34 43.88
N VAL A 511 -4.83 -22.71 42.69
CA VAL A 511 -5.53 -23.69 41.82
C VAL A 511 -5.62 -25.07 42.49
N ALA A 512 -4.53 -25.57 43.07
CA ALA A 512 -4.52 -26.85 43.78
C ALA A 512 -5.48 -26.82 44.97
N THR A 513 -5.48 -25.72 45.74
CA THR A 513 -6.39 -25.53 46.89
C THR A 513 -7.85 -25.49 46.45
N LEU A 514 -8.18 -24.79 45.35
CA LEU A 514 -9.53 -24.80 44.78
C LEU A 514 -9.95 -26.19 44.30
N MET A 515 -9.04 -27.00 43.75
CA MET A 515 -9.35 -28.38 43.38
C MET A 515 -9.60 -29.26 44.61
N VAL A 516 -8.83 -29.07 45.70
CA VAL A 516 -9.10 -29.74 46.98
C VAL A 516 -10.49 -29.36 47.50
N THR A 517 -10.88 -28.08 47.48
CA THR A 517 -12.19 -27.67 48.01
C THR A 517 -13.36 -28.19 47.18
N VAL A 518 -13.26 -28.16 45.85
CA VAL A 518 -14.31 -28.69 44.95
C VAL A 518 -14.48 -30.21 45.13
N THR A 519 -13.37 -30.95 45.17
CA THR A 519 -13.41 -32.42 45.32
C THR A 519 -13.81 -32.86 46.72
N PHE A 520 -13.42 -32.11 47.75
CA PHE A 520 -13.85 -32.31 49.13
C PHE A 520 -15.36 -32.05 49.28
N ALA A 521 -15.89 -30.96 48.73
CA ALA A 521 -17.33 -30.68 48.76
C ALA A 521 -18.14 -31.79 48.08
N ALA A 522 -17.63 -32.35 46.97
CA ALA A 522 -18.25 -33.47 46.27
C ALA A 522 -18.34 -34.77 47.10
N ALA A 523 -17.49 -34.93 48.12
CA ALA A 523 -17.58 -36.07 49.04
C ALA A 523 -18.79 -36.00 49.99
N PHE A 524 -19.26 -34.80 50.33
CA PHE A 524 -20.44 -34.60 51.19
C PHE A 524 -21.73 -34.36 50.39
N THR A 525 -21.59 -33.88 49.15
CA THR A 525 -22.71 -33.63 48.23
C THR A 525 -22.86 -34.76 47.22
N VAL A 526 -22.93 -35.99 47.71
CA VAL A 526 -22.98 -37.18 46.85
C VAL A 526 -24.23 -37.18 45.95
N PRO A 527 -24.08 -37.52 44.66
CA PRO A 527 -25.20 -37.63 43.73
C PRO A 527 -26.25 -38.63 44.22
N GLY A 528 -27.52 -38.17 44.30
CA GLY A 528 -28.63 -38.98 44.83
C GLY A 528 -28.81 -38.93 46.34
N GLY A 529 -27.95 -38.20 47.06
CA GLY A 529 -28.06 -38.00 48.50
C GLY A 529 -27.70 -39.23 49.32
N VAL A 530 -27.98 -39.13 50.62
CA VAL A 530 -27.65 -40.12 51.64
C VAL A 530 -28.94 -40.58 52.29
N TYR A 531 -29.02 -41.87 52.65
CA TYR A 531 -30.16 -42.41 53.40
C TYR A 531 -30.30 -41.71 54.76
N GLY A 532 -31.45 -41.06 54.95
CA GLY A 532 -31.81 -40.36 56.19
C GLY A 532 -32.27 -41.28 57.33
N PRO A 533 -32.76 -40.72 58.44
CA PRO A 533 -33.23 -41.48 59.60
C PRO A 533 -34.36 -42.46 59.27
N ASP A 534 -35.18 -42.12 58.26
CA ASP A 534 -36.36 -42.87 57.81
C ASP A 534 -36.03 -43.98 56.78
N ALA A 535 -34.75 -44.34 56.66
CA ALA A 535 -34.30 -45.33 55.69
C ALA A 535 -34.93 -46.72 55.92
N PRO A 536 -35.31 -47.44 54.84
CA PRO A 536 -35.98 -48.74 54.93
C PRO A 536 -35.13 -49.83 55.58
N ASN A 537 -33.81 -49.64 55.64
CA ASN A 537 -32.90 -50.49 56.40
C ASN A 537 -32.03 -49.62 57.34
N PRO A 538 -32.10 -49.79 58.67
CA PRO A 538 -31.30 -49.00 59.60
C PRO A 538 -29.79 -49.18 59.42
N LYS A 539 -29.33 -50.28 58.82
CA LYS A 539 -27.92 -50.49 58.46
C LYS A 539 -27.44 -49.59 57.31
N ASN A 540 -28.35 -49.05 56.51
CA ASN A 540 -28.02 -48.21 55.36
C ASN A 540 -28.00 -46.72 55.71
N ARG A 541 -28.33 -46.34 56.96
CA ARG A 541 -28.29 -44.95 57.42
C ARG A 541 -26.89 -44.38 57.22
N GLY A 542 -26.79 -43.22 56.56
CA GLY A 542 -25.50 -42.61 56.24
C GLY A 542 -24.81 -43.16 54.98
N MET A 543 -25.35 -44.19 54.32
CA MET A 543 -24.85 -44.66 53.03
C MET A 543 -25.45 -43.87 51.85
N ALA A 544 -24.69 -43.69 50.78
CA ALA A 544 -25.17 -43.04 49.57
C ALA A 544 -26.27 -43.87 48.90
N VAL A 545 -27.37 -43.22 48.48
CA VAL A 545 -28.55 -43.91 47.91
C VAL A 545 -28.21 -44.68 46.63
N LEU A 546 -27.23 -44.18 45.88
CA LEU A 546 -26.84 -44.72 44.57
C LEU A 546 -25.54 -45.53 44.63
N ALA A 547 -25.13 -45.98 45.82
CA ALA A 547 -23.90 -46.75 46.03
C ALA A 547 -23.80 -48.02 45.18
N ASP A 548 -24.92 -48.66 44.85
CA ASP A 548 -24.93 -49.90 44.06
C ASP A 548 -24.70 -49.69 42.55
N LYS A 549 -24.75 -48.44 42.06
CA LYS A 549 -24.54 -48.15 40.63
C LYS A 549 -23.06 -48.06 40.30
N ALA A 550 -22.59 -48.77 39.28
CA ALA A 550 -21.18 -48.73 38.84
C ALA A 550 -20.66 -47.30 38.54
N LEU A 551 -21.50 -46.40 37.99
CA LEU A 551 -21.12 -45.01 37.76
C LEU A 551 -20.85 -44.21 39.05
N PHE A 552 -21.46 -44.62 40.18
CA PHE A 552 -21.17 -44.03 41.49
C PHE A 552 -19.75 -44.38 41.96
N TRP A 553 -19.30 -45.61 41.67
CA TRP A 553 -17.94 -46.05 41.96
C TRP A 553 -16.94 -45.27 41.14
N VAL A 554 -17.21 -45.08 39.84
CA VAL A 554 -16.37 -44.22 38.96
C VAL A 554 -16.30 -42.79 39.50
N PHE A 555 -17.44 -42.17 39.84
CA PHE A 555 -17.47 -40.83 40.44
C PHE A 555 -16.61 -40.77 41.71
N THR A 556 -16.82 -41.68 42.65
CA THR A 556 -16.15 -41.66 43.96
C THR A 556 -14.65 -41.91 43.81
N THR A 557 -14.23 -42.91 43.04
CA THR A 557 -12.81 -43.22 42.85
C THR A 557 -12.05 -42.06 42.20
N PHE A 558 -12.57 -41.51 41.09
CA PHE A 558 -11.90 -40.42 40.38
C PHE A 558 -11.91 -39.11 41.20
N ASN A 559 -12.98 -38.84 41.95
CA ASN A 559 -13.05 -37.69 42.85
C ASN A 559 -12.03 -37.79 44.00
N MET A 560 -11.91 -38.97 44.63
CA MET A 560 -10.90 -39.19 45.68
C MET A 560 -9.47 -39.11 45.12
N THR A 561 -9.25 -39.64 43.92
CA THR A 561 -7.95 -39.54 43.25
C THR A 561 -7.60 -38.07 42.92
N ALA A 562 -8.57 -37.28 42.45
CA ALA A 562 -8.39 -35.85 42.22
C ALA A 562 -8.07 -35.09 43.52
N MET A 563 -8.77 -35.42 44.60
CA MET A 563 -8.57 -34.78 45.90
C MET A 563 -7.16 -35.07 46.45
N TYR A 564 -6.76 -36.34 46.55
CA TYR A 564 -5.45 -36.71 47.08
C TYR A 564 -4.30 -36.18 46.23
N SER A 565 -4.41 -36.25 44.90
CA SER A 565 -3.39 -35.67 44.02
C SER A 565 -3.26 -34.15 44.16
N SER A 566 -4.38 -33.44 44.37
CA SER A 566 -4.38 -31.99 44.62
C SER A 566 -3.80 -31.64 46.00
N VAL A 567 -4.08 -32.43 47.04
CA VAL A 567 -3.49 -32.25 48.38
C VAL A 567 -1.98 -32.46 48.34
N ILE A 568 -1.51 -33.51 47.65
CA ILE A 568 -0.08 -33.77 47.46
C ILE A 568 0.57 -32.61 46.69
N ALA A 569 -0.07 -32.11 45.63
CA ALA A 569 0.43 -30.96 44.88
C ALA A 569 0.55 -29.70 45.77
N CYS A 570 -0.47 -29.42 46.58
CA CYS A 570 -0.48 -28.30 47.53
C CYS A 570 0.67 -28.41 48.54
N GLY A 571 0.84 -29.59 49.16
CA GLY A 571 1.95 -29.86 50.09
C GLY A 571 3.31 -29.69 49.43
N LEU A 572 3.52 -30.24 48.23
CA LEU A 572 4.77 -30.09 47.48
C LEU A 572 5.05 -28.63 47.07
N MET A 573 4.02 -27.85 46.74
CA MET A 573 4.17 -26.42 46.43
C MET A 573 4.51 -25.59 47.66
N LEU A 574 3.90 -25.87 48.82
CA LEU A 574 4.26 -25.25 50.09
C LEU A 574 5.70 -25.56 50.48
N MET A 575 6.14 -26.81 50.29
CA MET A 575 7.55 -27.17 50.47
C MET A 575 8.45 -26.45 49.46
N ALA A 576 8.02 -26.28 48.21
CA ALA A 576 8.81 -25.54 47.22
C ALA A 576 9.01 -24.05 47.59
N LEU A 577 8.13 -23.45 48.41
CA LEU A 577 8.28 -22.08 48.90
C LEU A 577 9.29 -21.95 50.05
N ILE A 578 9.57 -23.04 50.78
CA ILE A 578 10.39 -23.02 52.01
C ILE A 578 11.84 -23.48 51.74
N PHE A 579 12.04 -24.39 50.77
CA PHE A 579 13.33 -25.08 50.56
C PHE A 579 14.21 -24.44 49.47
N ASP A 580 15.50 -24.82 49.46
CA ASP A 580 16.50 -24.37 48.47
C ASP A 580 16.06 -24.52 47.01
N HIS A 581 16.51 -23.59 46.16
CA HIS A 581 16.11 -23.47 44.76
C HIS A 581 16.17 -24.79 43.95
N LYS A 582 17.19 -25.64 44.19
CA LYS A 582 17.33 -26.93 43.49
C LYS A 582 16.25 -27.94 43.90
N LEU A 583 15.93 -28.01 45.19
CA LEU A 583 14.89 -28.91 45.71
C LEU A 583 13.49 -28.37 45.38
N ALA A 584 13.30 -27.05 45.50
CA ALA A 584 12.08 -26.35 45.11
C ALA A 584 11.71 -26.62 43.64
N THR A 585 12.69 -26.60 42.73
CA THR A 585 12.44 -26.88 41.30
C THR A 585 11.94 -28.31 41.09
N ARG A 586 12.53 -29.30 41.75
CA ARG A 586 12.10 -30.71 41.67
C ARG A 586 10.72 -30.92 42.27
N ALA A 587 10.47 -30.33 43.45
CA ALA A 587 9.17 -30.37 44.11
C ALA A 587 8.09 -29.73 43.24
N THR A 588 8.39 -28.60 42.59
CA THR A 588 7.47 -27.91 41.66
C THR A 588 7.13 -28.79 40.46
N ILE A 589 8.11 -29.45 39.84
CA ILE A 589 7.88 -30.36 38.71
C ILE A 589 6.96 -31.53 39.12
N LEU A 590 7.21 -32.13 40.29
CA LEU A 590 6.40 -33.21 40.81
C LEU A 590 4.97 -32.74 41.15
N ALA A 591 4.84 -31.57 41.79
CA ALA A 591 3.56 -30.97 42.14
C ALA A 591 2.72 -30.67 40.89
N MET A 592 3.36 -30.15 39.83
CA MET A 592 2.72 -29.91 38.54
C MET A 592 2.24 -31.21 37.89
N GLY A 593 3.00 -32.29 38.00
CA GLY A 593 2.57 -33.63 37.57
C GLY A 593 1.32 -34.12 38.32
N CYS A 594 1.29 -33.95 39.64
CA CYS A 594 0.12 -34.27 40.47
C CYS A 594 -1.10 -33.42 40.11
N LEU A 595 -0.91 -32.12 39.85
CA LEU A 595 -1.99 -31.21 39.47
C LEU A 595 -2.56 -31.55 38.09
N VAL A 596 -1.70 -31.90 37.12
CA VAL A 596 -2.12 -32.42 35.81
C VAL A 596 -2.97 -33.67 35.97
N PHE A 597 -2.57 -34.59 36.84
CA PHE A 597 -3.35 -35.80 37.11
C PHE A 597 -4.72 -35.48 37.70
N ALA A 598 -4.81 -34.53 38.63
CA ALA A 598 -6.09 -34.05 39.16
C ALA A 598 -6.98 -33.44 38.05
N PHE A 599 -6.42 -32.62 37.16
CA PHE A 599 -7.17 -32.04 36.04
C PHE A 599 -7.72 -33.06 35.05
N LEU A 600 -7.08 -34.22 34.92
CA LEU A 600 -7.58 -35.30 34.07
C LEU A 600 -8.70 -36.10 34.74
N THR A 601 -8.67 -36.26 36.06
CA THR A 601 -9.65 -37.07 36.79
C THR A 601 -10.93 -36.32 37.14
N VAL A 602 -10.88 -35.00 37.40
CA VAL A 602 -12.06 -34.19 37.76
C VAL A 602 -13.18 -34.21 36.69
N PRO A 603 -12.89 -34.01 35.38
CA PRO A 603 -13.93 -34.05 34.35
C PRO A 603 -14.61 -35.42 34.25
N VAL A 604 -13.87 -36.50 34.46
CA VAL A 604 -14.40 -37.87 34.46
C VAL A 604 -15.34 -38.08 35.65
N ALA A 605 -14.95 -37.62 36.84
CA ALA A 605 -15.80 -37.67 38.03
C ALA A 605 -17.09 -36.86 37.82
N PHE A 606 -16.98 -35.62 37.35
CA PHE A 606 -18.14 -34.76 37.08
C PHE A 606 -19.08 -35.40 36.04
N LEU A 607 -18.54 -35.97 34.97
CA LEU A 607 -19.36 -36.63 33.94
C LEU A 607 -20.11 -37.84 34.50
N ALA A 608 -19.45 -38.65 35.33
CA ALA A 608 -20.09 -39.78 36.00
C ALA A 608 -21.22 -39.32 36.93
N ALA A 609 -21.01 -38.24 37.70
CA ALA A 609 -22.01 -37.65 38.58
C ALA A 609 -23.25 -37.17 37.82
N VAL A 610 -23.07 -36.36 36.77
CA VAL A 610 -24.19 -35.80 35.99
C VAL A 610 -24.95 -36.91 35.27
N ARG A 611 -24.26 -37.90 34.69
CA ARG A 611 -24.91 -39.05 34.04
C ARG A 611 -25.76 -39.87 35.01
N LEU A 612 -25.34 -39.95 36.26
CA LEU A 612 -26.04 -40.67 37.32
C LEU A 612 -27.29 -39.93 37.81
N VAL A 613 -27.30 -38.59 37.74
CA VAL A 613 -28.47 -37.73 38.03
C VAL A 613 -29.47 -37.70 36.87
N VAL A 614 -29.00 -37.57 35.64
CA VAL A 614 -29.84 -37.39 34.43
C VAL A 614 -30.36 -38.72 33.86
N GLY A 615 -29.99 -39.86 34.45
CA GLY A 615 -30.09 -41.21 33.87
C GLY A 615 -31.44 -41.64 33.28
N ASN A 616 -32.55 -40.97 33.62
CA ASN A 616 -33.87 -41.24 33.07
C ASN A 616 -34.09 -40.64 31.65
N ASN A 617 -33.31 -39.63 31.24
CA ASN A 617 -33.39 -39.03 29.91
C ASN A 617 -32.17 -39.41 29.06
N TYR A 618 -32.34 -40.42 28.20
CA TYR A 618 -31.26 -40.95 27.37
C TYR A 618 -30.65 -39.91 26.42
N ALA A 619 -31.47 -39.06 25.80
CA ALA A 619 -30.99 -38.04 24.86
C ALA A 619 -30.12 -36.98 25.55
N LEU A 620 -30.56 -36.50 26.73
CA LEU A 620 -29.81 -35.54 27.52
C LEU A 620 -28.52 -36.16 28.08
N ALA A 621 -28.57 -37.41 28.53
CA ALA A 621 -27.39 -38.14 28.99
C ALA A 621 -26.34 -38.33 27.88
N LEU A 622 -26.77 -38.71 26.67
CA LEU A 622 -25.89 -38.86 25.51
C LEU A 622 -25.22 -37.52 25.15
N LEU A 623 -26.00 -36.45 25.07
CA LEU A 623 -25.50 -35.10 24.73
C LEU A 623 -24.43 -34.64 25.73
N ILE A 624 -24.70 -34.74 27.03
CA ILE A 624 -23.76 -34.35 28.09
C ILE A 624 -22.47 -35.19 28.00
N THR A 625 -22.58 -36.48 27.69
CA THR A 625 -21.40 -37.34 27.51
C THR A 625 -20.57 -37.00 26.28
N ALA A 626 -21.21 -36.63 25.17
CA ALA A 626 -20.51 -36.17 23.98
C ALA A 626 -19.74 -34.86 24.27
N ILE A 627 -20.38 -33.90 24.95
CA ILE A 627 -19.75 -32.62 25.35
C ILE A 627 -18.56 -32.90 26.29
N GLY A 628 -18.76 -33.72 27.33
CA GLY A 628 -17.71 -34.06 28.28
C GLY A 628 -16.49 -34.71 27.63
N VAL A 629 -16.70 -35.70 26.76
CA VAL A 629 -15.62 -36.38 26.02
C VAL A 629 -14.85 -35.40 25.13
N MET A 630 -15.55 -34.50 24.43
CA MET A 630 -14.91 -33.47 23.61
C MET A 630 -14.01 -32.53 24.43
N TYR A 631 -14.49 -32.01 25.56
CA TYR A 631 -13.69 -31.13 26.42
C TYR A 631 -12.53 -31.87 27.11
N SER A 632 -12.74 -33.10 27.57
CA SER A 632 -11.66 -33.94 28.12
C SER A 632 -10.56 -34.20 27.07
N PHE A 633 -10.93 -34.42 25.81
CA PHE A 633 -9.97 -34.56 24.71
C PHE A 633 -9.17 -33.28 24.47
N ILE A 634 -9.82 -32.11 24.49
CA ILE A 634 -9.15 -30.80 24.34
C ILE A 634 -8.15 -30.56 25.49
N ILE A 635 -8.56 -30.82 26.74
CA ILE A 635 -7.71 -30.66 27.92
C ILE A 635 -6.50 -31.60 27.84
N LEU A 636 -6.73 -32.88 27.52
CA LEU A 636 -5.68 -33.88 27.37
C LEU A 636 -4.69 -33.48 26.26
N SER A 637 -5.20 -33.03 25.11
CA SER A 637 -4.39 -32.51 24.00
C SER A 637 -3.55 -31.31 24.44
N GLY A 638 -4.13 -30.33 25.15
CA GLY A 638 -3.42 -29.17 25.65
C GLY A 638 -2.29 -29.53 26.62
N ILE A 639 -2.53 -30.46 27.54
CA ILE A 639 -1.51 -30.92 28.50
C ILE A 639 -0.31 -31.56 27.77
N PHE A 640 -0.57 -32.39 26.76
CA PHE A 640 0.51 -33.00 25.95
C PHE A 640 1.32 -31.99 25.13
N ALA A 641 0.76 -30.82 24.83
CA ALA A 641 1.50 -29.75 24.16
C ALA A 641 2.62 -29.16 25.02
N PHE A 642 2.31 -28.94 26.30
CA PHE A 642 3.12 -28.12 27.19
C PHE A 642 4.09 -28.96 28.03
N PHE A 643 3.71 -30.19 28.39
CA PHE A 643 4.54 -31.02 29.27
C PHE A 643 5.58 -31.87 28.52
N PRO A 644 6.87 -31.80 28.91
CA PRO A 644 7.86 -32.78 28.52
C PRO A 644 7.68 -34.00 29.41
N ILE A 645 6.94 -35.02 28.95
CA ILE A 645 7.16 -36.32 29.57
C ILE A 645 8.23 -37.01 28.74
N GLY A 646 9.41 -37.14 29.34
CA GLY A 646 10.52 -37.96 28.86
C GLY A 646 10.18 -39.46 28.83
N ILE A 647 8.93 -39.80 28.54
CA ILE A 647 8.51 -41.15 28.25
C ILE A 647 8.86 -41.38 26.78
N HIS A 648 9.83 -42.24 26.55
CA HIS A 648 10.25 -42.71 25.23
C HIS A 648 9.15 -43.49 24.47
N LEU A 649 7.90 -43.48 24.92
CA LEU A 649 6.80 -44.15 24.23
C LEU A 649 6.46 -43.39 22.93
N LEU A 650 6.62 -44.10 21.82
CA LEU A 650 6.36 -43.65 20.45
C LEU A 650 5.01 -42.95 20.29
N LEU A 651 3.97 -43.47 20.95
CA LEU A 651 2.59 -42.99 20.86
C LEU A 651 2.45 -41.56 21.40
N PHE A 652 3.01 -41.27 22.58
CA PHE A 652 2.98 -39.92 23.17
C PHE A 652 3.81 -38.91 22.39
N ARG A 653 4.92 -39.35 21.78
CA ARG A 653 5.72 -38.50 20.89
C ARG A 653 4.96 -38.12 19.62
N GLN A 654 4.18 -39.04 19.05
CA GLN A 654 3.35 -38.75 17.87
C GLN A 654 2.21 -37.79 18.21
N VAL A 655 1.51 -38.02 19.32
CA VAL A 655 0.45 -37.10 19.80
C VAL A 655 1.02 -35.71 20.05
N GLY A 656 2.16 -35.61 20.77
CA GLY A 656 2.84 -34.34 21.01
C GLY A 656 3.20 -33.58 19.71
N ARG A 657 3.65 -34.27 18.66
CA ARG A 657 3.93 -33.64 17.35
C ARG A 657 2.67 -33.10 16.68
N VAL A 658 1.57 -33.85 16.72
CA VAL A 658 0.29 -33.42 16.13
C VAL A 658 -0.21 -32.18 16.86
N VAL A 659 -0.15 -32.19 18.19
CA VAL A 659 -0.55 -31.05 19.01
C VAL A 659 0.35 -29.83 18.78
N LEU A 660 1.68 -30.03 18.70
CA LEU A 660 2.63 -28.97 18.36
C LEU A 660 2.33 -28.38 16.99
N HIS A 661 1.99 -29.20 16.00
CA HIS A 661 1.58 -28.75 14.67
C HIS A 661 0.31 -27.89 14.72
N ILE A 662 -0.71 -28.34 15.46
CA ILE A 662 -1.96 -27.58 15.64
C ILE A 662 -1.68 -26.23 16.30
N ILE A 663 -0.86 -26.19 17.34
CA ILE A 663 -0.51 -24.96 18.05
C ILE A 663 0.28 -23.99 17.17
N ILE A 664 1.23 -24.50 16.40
CA ILE A 664 1.98 -23.70 15.41
C ILE A 664 1.02 -23.15 14.34
N ALA A 665 0.05 -23.95 13.87
CA ALA A 665 -0.93 -23.51 12.89
C ALA A 665 -1.89 -22.43 13.45
N LEU A 666 -2.23 -22.49 14.74
CA LEU A 666 -3.14 -21.55 15.40
C LEU A 666 -2.45 -20.23 15.83
N LEU A 667 -1.18 -20.28 16.23
CA LEU A 667 -0.46 -19.11 16.76
C LEU A 667 0.23 -18.25 15.69
N ASP A 668 0.44 -18.79 14.50
CA ASP A 668 1.27 -18.14 13.49
C ASP A 668 0.42 -17.38 12.46
N TYR A 669 0.32 -16.06 12.67
CA TYR A 669 -0.04 -15.11 11.62
C TYR A 669 1.25 -14.74 10.88
N ASP A 670 1.27 -14.89 9.55
CA ASP A 670 2.39 -14.41 8.71
C ASP A 670 2.59 -12.90 9.04
N ASP A 671 3.66 -12.54 9.76
CA ASP A 671 3.89 -11.16 10.22
C ASP A 671 3.85 -10.21 9.01
N LYS A 672 3.09 -9.11 9.09
CA LYS A 672 3.07 -8.11 8.00
C LYS A 672 4.52 -7.71 7.68
N PRO A 673 4.88 -7.60 6.39
CA PRO A 673 6.23 -7.23 5.97
C PRO A 673 6.71 -6.00 6.74
N ARG A 674 7.79 -6.15 7.51
CA ARG A 674 8.48 -5.02 8.13
C ARG A 674 9.06 -4.18 7.00
N ASP A 675 8.49 -2.99 6.79
CA ASP A 675 9.03 -2.05 5.83
C ASP A 675 10.41 -1.59 6.34
N SER A 676 11.44 -1.67 5.48
CA SER A 676 12.84 -1.39 5.84
C SER A 676 13.09 0.05 6.31
N SER A 677 12.09 0.94 6.24
CA SER A 677 12.14 2.28 6.82
C SER A 677 12.17 2.25 8.35
N SER A 678 11.54 1.26 8.99
CA SER A 678 11.48 1.18 10.46
C SER A 678 12.77 0.67 11.12
N GLN A 679 13.75 0.21 10.33
CA GLN A 679 15.07 -0.17 10.85
C GLN A 679 16.07 0.99 10.89
N LYS A 680 15.84 2.08 10.15
CA LYS A 680 16.67 3.30 10.28
C LYS A 680 16.32 4.08 11.54
N GLU A 681 15.05 4.21 11.89
CA GLU A 681 14.63 4.95 13.09
C GLU A 681 15.11 4.34 14.43
N ASN A 682 15.49 3.05 14.45
CA ASN A 682 16.05 2.42 15.65
C ASN A 682 17.58 2.37 15.68
N LYS A 683 18.26 2.72 14.59
CA LYS A 683 19.72 2.92 14.60
C LYS A 683 20.10 4.35 14.93
N ASP A 684 19.31 5.33 14.49
CA ASP A 684 19.58 6.75 14.75
C ASP A 684 19.14 7.22 16.17
N LYS A 685 18.73 6.29 17.05
CA LYS A 685 18.37 6.60 18.45
C LYS A 685 19.35 6.07 19.49
N ASN A 686 20.42 5.40 19.07
CA ASN A 686 21.41 4.79 19.97
C ASN A 686 22.86 5.20 19.68
N ASP A 687 23.07 6.28 18.92
CA ASP A 687 24.37 6.98 18.85
C ASP A 687 24.25 8.39 19.42
#